data_AF-F7KX95-F1
#
_entry.id   AF-F7KX95-F1
#
_cell.length_a   1.000
_cell.length_b   1.000
_cell.length_c   1.000
_cell.angle_alpha   90.00
_cell.angle_beta   90.00
_cell.angle_gamma   90.00
#
_symmetry.space_group_name_H-M   'P 1'
#
loop_
_entity.id
_entity.type
_entity.pdbx_description
1 polymer ?
#
loop_
_entity_poly.entity_id
_entity_poly.type
_entity_poly.pdbx_seq_one_letter_code
_entity_poly.pdbx_strand_id
1 'polypeptide(L)'
;MPLYPNRELGNLINHGVIETNNDNVEENENLIGIDILFDLDAKNTGTIDLTGKGVMGVYNSMRTAYEVDKNGDVSYSRGSQFVMKKGGGNTKVPEIKASGENSIALYSNGIKNENKIEEGKISSYGGVALYADRSNIDLGTSTTSPELAVGNYGKMVGVMFYNYSHTIPDKHNPFKNIPIERPIPTGVFVLNNDVNATVKNGGSAFYLVKDDMNRKAEFLNKMFADTPNATYNNKKSADGKKLNLKMEDGSTIFVTYNKNIADVADYQKLNSYSNLDDLLGKRVKLDPSSNSKKYKIEKVLRGKLELDKNVNLDDIEAPYNRLEYLSSWVKVNPGVNMISNSANKVAVFQGNTERETGSNLSAPKADDVQVLNNGNITLTGKNSAGLATNFGTVTNAGNISSTGENGVGIYAADSSIVKNTGSIEVGSKGTAIFAENDLKIGGNSTAISNNKDINVTNTGTIKAKDNSTGTYGIYAKNDKTNYANATSTVKHSGNIDLSNAKSSVGIYTEDSALTSNGNISVGKDSIAVSAKNSNVEVTAGTYNINKSIAFKITDLGSKTFKGNAGTLNLGEDSIAYYLKNSNITSSNFIDKLAINPTGKYTYLYAEDSIVNYKNQKTINSDGSIFTYAKNSDVTFEVGNDISSNNKKVTGIFSENTATAKNIINKGKINLLGTGSLGIYAEGNVNIINNGKITVGNTTDPNNAGVGIYSPNGNIENYGEVVAGNKSAGIYGSNINLKANSKVSAGDEGTAVYAAGNNINILSGVQVTAGKKATGIYGKSVNLDTNSKLNVGEGSTAVYSRGGTVEFKNGSQITTGNNDSTVLYYDGNNGNIINNTDKLNIGNNSYGFIIKGQNNKFENNSTGNIALKNNSVFVYSKDSDGSVINRSNITSSGKENYAIYSSGRADNYGNIDFSSGVGSIGMYAYYPKESTYVLMGPSTPMPKVINKAEGVIRVAASDLRDPRDEKYGIGMAVGYTEKLGKDANGKTIVKQKAAGHIVNYGLISVTHPNSIGMYATGRDSIAENFGRIELSGNRRNTGMYLENGAVGYNYGTITTVGNNNVGQVGVTVTTGAKIVNAKGATININADDGIGLYSFGGGIIENYGDIKVSETSTPIRKLDDDDDTSKSFWRSRN
;
A
#
# COMPACT_ATOMS: atom_id res chain seq x y z
N MET A 1 20.72 -96.74 14.83
CA MET A 1 21.37 -97.31 16.03
C MET A 1 22.23 -96.25 16.68
N PRO A 2 22.10 -95.97 17.99
CA PRO A 2 23.01 -95.04 18.66
C PRO A 2 24.30 -95.80 19.01
N LEU A 3 25.39 -95.48 18.33
CA LEU A 3 26.72 -95.79 18.85
C LEU A 3 26.97 -94.81 20.01
N TYR A 4 27.17 -95.35 21.22
CA TYR A 4 27.56 -94.71 22.49
C TYR A 4 26.43 -94.16 23.39
N PRO A 5 25.84 -95.00 24.27
CA PRO A 5 24.77 -94.60 25.20
C PRO A 5 25.20 -93.78 26.42
N ASN A 6 26.50 -93.71 26.76
CA ASN A 6 26.99 -93.18 28.06
C ASN A 6 28.15 -92.17 27.94
N ARG A 7 28.42 -91.58 26.77
CA ARG A 7 29.42 -90.50 26.66
C ARG A 7 28.73 -89.17 26.97
N GLU A 8 29.29 -88.36 27.88
CA GLU A 8 28.85 -86.96 28.01
C GLU A 8 28.95 -86.30 26.61
N LEU A 9 27.83 -85.87 26.06
CA LEU A 9 27.79 -85.12 24.80
C LEU A 9 28.66 -83.86 24.93
N GLY A 10 29.67 -83.71 24.06
CA GLY A 10 30.48 -82.50 23.93
C GLY A 10 31.92 -82.78 23.48
N ASN A 11 32.29 -82.36 22.27
CA ASN A 11 33.70 -82.15 21.89
C ASN A 11 34.28 -80.88 22.51
N LEU A 12 33.42 -79.94 22.93
CA LEU A 12 33.75 -78.72 23.66
C LEU A 12 32.76 -78.52 24.82
N ILE A 13 33.25 -78.37 26.06
CA ILE A 13 32.41 -78.12 27.24
C ILE A 13 32.94 -76.89 27.98
N ASN A 14 32.10 -75.86 28.14
CA ASN A 14 32.40 -74.71 29.00
C ASN A 14 31.82 -74.91 30.41
N HIS A 15 32.70 -74.91 31.41
CA HIS A 15 32.35 -74.85 32.84
C HIS A 15 32.72 -73.50 33.49
N GLY A 16 33.53 -72.68 32.82
CA GLY A 16 34.10 -71.44 33.36
C GLY A 16 33.42 -70.18 32.85
N VAL A 17 34.19 -69.10 32.75
CA VAL A 17 33.77 -67.81 32.16
C VAL A 17 34.55 -67.60 30.87
N ILE A 18 33.85 -67.34 29.77
CA ILE A 18 34.42 -66.83 28.52
C ILE A 18 34.00 -65.36 28.43
N GLU A 19 34.94 -64.44 28.58
CA GLU A 19 34.64 -63.00 28.59
C GLU A 19 35.62 -62.19 27.74
N THR A 20 35.19 -61.00 27.31
CA THR A 20 36.09 -60.02 26.70
C THR A 20 36.89 -59.28 27.77
N ASN A 21 38.18 -59.05 27.52
CA ASN A 21 39.11 -58.47 28.51
C ASN A 21 38.84 -56.99 28.86
N ASN A 22 37.96 -56.32 28.10
CA ASN A 22 37.51 -54.97 28.37
C ASN A 22 36.10 -54.75 27.80
N ASP A 23 35.46 -53.67 28.26
CA ASP A 23 34.15 -53.22 27.75
C ASP A 23 34.28 -52.30 26.52
N ASN A 24 35.48 -52.18 25.92
CA ASN A 24 35.72 -51.30 24.78
C ASN A 24 35.23 -51.95 23.48
N VAL A 25 34.07 -51.49 23.02
CA VAL A 25 33.33 -52.03 21.87
C VAL A 25 34.12 -51.90 20.57
N GLU A 26 34.99 -50.90 20.46
CA GLU A 26 35.80 -50.64 19.27
C GLU A 26 37.03 -51.56 19.15
N GLU A 27 37.48 -52.16 20.26
CA GLU A 27 38.65 -53.05 20.26
C GLU A 27 38.29 -54.53 20.05
N ASN A 28 37.01 -54.89 20.24
CA ASN A 28 36.52 -56.26 20.16
C ASN A 28 35.62 -56.42 18.92
N GLU A 29 36.18 -56.92 17.80
CA GLU A 29 35.41 -57.16 16.58
C GLU A 29 35.33 -58.66 16.21
N ASN A 30 34.13 -59.14 15.82
CA ASN A 30 33.86 -60.47 15.27
C ASN A 30 34.31 -61.66 16.15
N LEU A 31 34.37 -61.49 17.46
CA LEU A 31 34.75 -62.56 18.40
C LEU A 31 33.64 -63.60 18.56
N ILE A 32 34.00 -64.88 18.67
CA ILE A 32 33.05 -65.97 18.88
C ILE A 32 33.42 -66.72 20.17
N GLY A 33 32.46 -66.90 21.09
CA GLY A 33 32.68 -67.62 22.35
C GLY A 33 32.77 -69.13 22.14
N ILE A 34 31.76 -69.70 21.48
CA ILE A 34 31.73 -71.11 21.06
C ILE A 34 31.40 -71.18 19.57
N ASP A 35 32.31 -71.73 18.77
CA ASP A 35 32.13 -72.00 17.34
C ASP A 35 31.94 -73.52 17.13
N ILE A 36 30.83 -73.89 16.50
CA ILE A 36 30.42 -75.28 16.24
C ILE A 36 30.14 -75.43 14.75
N LEU A 37 31.03 -76.16 14.08
CA LEU A 37 30.96 -76.45 12.65
C LEU A 37 30.92 -77.96 12.43
N PHE A 38 30.11 -78.45 11.49
CA PHE A 38 30.16 -79.82 10.96
C PHE A 38 30.10 -80.98 11.99
N ASP A 39 28.89 -81.49 12.27
CA ASP A 39 28.64 -82.68 13.10
C ASP A 39 29.30 -82.64 14.50
N LEU A 40 29.68 -81.45 15.00
CA LEU A 40 30.29 -81.24 16.31
C LEU A 40 29.23 -80.97 17.38
N ASP A 41 29.52 -81.40 18.61
CA ASP A 41 28.67 -81.16 19.77
C ASP A 41 29.38 -80.26 20.78
N ALA A 42 28.69 -79.25 21.32
CA ALA A 42 29.20 -78.41 22.41
C ALA A 42 28.18 -78.23 23.54
N LYS A 43 28.68 -78.03 24.76
CA LYS A 43 27.87 -77.88 25.96
C LYS A 43 28.31 -76.66 26.77
N ASN A 44 27.37 -75.82 27.18
CA ASN A 44 27.63 -74.70 28.09
C ASN A 44 26.97 -74.94 29.46
N THR A 45 27.78 -74.93 30.50
CA THR A 45 27.38 -74.97 31.92
C THR A 45 27.94 -73.79 32.73
N GLY A 46 28.71 -72.91 32.08
CA GLY A 46 29.33 -71.71 32.64
C GLY A 46 28.75 -70.42 32.05
N THR A 47 29.54 -69.35 32.07
CA THR A 47 29.17 -68.02 31.56
C THR A 47 29.92 -67.70 30.28
N ILE A 48 29.24 -67.11 29.30
CA ILE A 48 29.81 -66.44 28.14
C ILE A 48 29.35 -64.99 28.18
N ASP A 49 30.24 -64.01 28.34
CA ASP A 49 29.92 -62.58 28.37
C ASP A 49 30.83 -61.81 27.40
N LEU A 50 30.35 -61.60 26.18
CA LEU A 50 31.11 -60.94 25.12
C LEU A 50 30.57 -59.53 24.88
N THR A 51 31.47 -58.54 24.87
CA THR A 51 31.17 -57.16 24.49
C THR A 51 32.02 -56.72 23.30
N GLY A 52 31.40 -56.35 22.19
CA GLY A 52 32.09 -55.92 20.97
C GLY A 52 31.19 -55.82 19.74
N LYS A 53 31.75 -55.38 18.62
CA LYS A 53 31.06 -55.31 17.33
C LYS A 53 31.07 -56.67 16.62
N GLY A 54 29.91 -57.18 16.22
CA GLY A 54 29.78 -58.45 15.51
C GLY A 54 30.10 -59.68 16.35
N VAL A 55 30.17 -59.56 17.68
CA VAL A 55 30.51 -60.69 18.57
C VAL A 55 29.38 -61.71 18.64
N MET A 56 29.72 -62.99 18.75
CA MET A 56 28.74 -64.08 18.86
C MET A 56 29.02 -64.97 20.07
N GLY A 57 28.04 -65.14 20.95
CA GLY A 57 28.18 -66.03 22.11
C GLY A 57 28.37 -67.47 21.66
N VAL A 58 27.46 -67.95 20.81
CA VAL A 58 27.49 -69.27 20.18
C VAL A 58 27.19 -69.14 18.69
N TYR A 59 28.07 -69.68 17.86
CA TYR A 59 27.87 -69.85 16.43
C TYR A 59 27.74 -71.34 16.13
N ASN A 60 26.54 -71.80 15.75
CA ASN A 60 26.29 -73.19 15.37
C ASN A 60 25.89 -73.28 13.90
N SER A 61 26.81 -73.66 13.01
CA SER A 61 26.55 -73.71 11.57
C SER A 61 26.86 -75.07 10.97
N MET A 62 25.90 -75.59 10.20
CA MET A 62 26.12 -76.69 9.27
C MET A 62 26.58 -76.12 7.91
N ARG A 63 27.69 -76.62 7.35
CA ARG A 63 28.21 -76.12 6.06
C ARG A 63 28.22 -77.11 4.88
N THR A 64 27.81 -78.38 5.02
CA THR A 64 27.87 -79.33 3.89
C THR A 64 26.73 -80.34 3.87
N ALA A 65 25.99 -80.38 2.75
CA ALA A 65 25.21 -81.54 2.32
C ALA A 65 26.12 -82.45 1.46
N TYR A 66 25.90 -83.78 1.46
CA TYR A 66 26.84 -84.71 0.84
C TYR A 66 26.26 -85.57 -0.31
N GLU A 67 24.95 -85.84 -0.37
CA GLU A 67 24.39 -86.74 -1.40
C GLU A 67 23.03 -86.26 -1.94
N VAL A 68 22.86 -86.34 -3.27
CA VAL A 68 21.55 -86.23 -3.95
C VAL A 68 21.13 -87.64 -4.32
N ASP A 69 19.94 -88.07 -3.92
CA ASP A 69 19.42 -89.38 -4.30
C ASP A 69 18.97 -89.41 -5.78
N LYS A 70 18.55 -90.59 -6.25
CA LYS A 70 18.18 -90.81 -7.66
C LYS A 70 16.96 -90.00 -8.13
N ASN A 71 16.20 -89.40 -7.20
CA ASN A 71 15.01 -88.60 -7.47
C ASN A 71 15.31 -87.09 -7.45
N GLY A 72 16.54 -86.69 -7.11
CA GLY A 72 16.93 -85.29 -6.95
C GLY A 72 16.79 -84.76 -5.52
N ASP A 73 16.47 -85.60 -4.54
CA ASP A 73 16.31 -85.20 -3.14
C ASP A 73 17.66 -85.15 -2.42
N VAL A 74 17.91 -84.07 -1.67
CA VAL A 74 19.18 -83.82 -0.98
C VAL A 74 19.17 -84.48 0.39
N SER A 75 20.09 -85.41 0.65
CA SER A 75 20.31 -86.02 1.95
C SER A 75 21.38 -85.24 2.73
N TYR A 76 21.01 -84.81 3.94
CA TYR A 76 21.86 -84.05 4.87
C TYR A 76 22.41 -84.99 5.96
N SER A 77 23.72 -84.94 6.28
CA SER A 77 24.35 -85.69 7.39
C SER A 77 23.82 -85.27 8.77
N ARG A 78 24.36 -85.85 9.86
CA ARG A 78 24.01 -85.47 11.24
C ARG A 78 24.30 -83.98 11.42
N GLY A 79 23.43 -83.22 12.09
CA GLY A 79 23.71 -81.81 12.38
C GLY A 79 24.59 -81.65 13.62
N SER A 80 25.15 -80.46 13.78
CA SER A 80 25.86 -80.05 14.99
C SER A 80 24.89 -79.86 16.16
N GLN A 81 25.31 -80.20 17.39
CA GLN A 81 24.47 -80.08 18.58
C GLN A 81 25.04 -79.08 19.59
N PHE A 82 24.19 -78.16 20.07
CA PHE A 82 24.53 -77.30 21.21
C PHE A 82 23.58 -77.56 22.37
N VAL A 83 24.10 -77.75 23.58
CA VAL A 83 23.29 -77.93 24.80
C VAL A 83 23.71 -76.93 25.89
N MET A 84 22.76 -76.17 26.40
CA MET A 84 22.95 -75.30 27.57
C MET A 84 22.12 -75.83 28.74
N LYS A 85 22.79 -76.24 29.82
CA LYS A 85 22.12 -76.81 30.99
C LYS A 85 22.91 -76.61 32.27
N LYS A 86 22.23 -76.66 33.41
CA LYS A 86 22.87 -76.68 34.73
C LYS A 86 23.55 -78.03 34.97
N GLY A 87 24.80 -78.02 35.44
CA GLY A 87 25.55 -79.25 35.74
C GLY A 87 27.07 -79.07 35.67
N GLY A 88 27.84 -80.14 35.90
CA GLY A 88 29.31 -80.11 35.82
C GLY A 88 30.02 -79.52 37.05
N GLY A 89 29.38 -79.53 38.23
CA GLY A 89 29.97 -79.03 39.48
C GLY A 89 29.68 -77.55 39.80
N ASN A 90 29.11 -76.78 38.86
CA ASN A 90 28.71 -75.39 39.07
C ASN A 90 27.37 -75.27 39.79
N THR A 91 27.31 -74.40 40.81
CA THR A 91 26.07 -74.04 41.52
C THR A 91 25.31 -72.89 40.85
N LYS A 92 26.00 -72.09 40.02
CA LYS A 92 25.42 -70.99 39.24
C LYS A 92 24.69 -71.50 38.00
N VAL A 93 23.63 -70.78 37.61
CA VAL A 93 22.89 -71.02 36.36
C VAL A 93 23.77 -70.58 35.18
N PRO A 94 23.89 -71.37 34.10
CA PRO A 94 24.71 -70.97 32.95
C PRO A 94 24.16 -69.71 32.28
N GLU A 95 25.03 -68.92 31.66
CA GLU A 95 24.67 -67.64 31.03
C GLU A 95 25.37 -67.45 29.69
N ILE A 96 24.67 -66.84 28.73
CA ILE A 96 25.23 -66.31 27.48
C ILE A 96 24.76 -64.86 27.33
N LYS A 97 25.70 -63.94 27.28
CA LYS A 97 25.48 -62.50 27.13
C LYS A 97 26.34 -62.01 25.97
N ALA A 98 25.69 -61.35 25.00
CA ALA A 98 26.36 -60.73 23.86
C ALA A 98 25.94 -59.26 23.76
N SER A 99 26.91 -58.35 23.84
CA SER A 99 26.67 -56.91 23.89
C SER A 99 27.46 -56.20 22.79
N GLY A 100 26.88 -55.17 22.19
CA GLY A 100 27.51 -54.39 21.11
C GLY A 100 26.81 -54.49 19.76
N GLU A 101 27.24 -53.63 18.83
CA GLU A 101 26.68 -53.52 17.49
C GLU A 101 26.73 -54.87 16.74
N ASN A 102 25.64 -55.29 16.11
CA ASN A 102 25.56 -56.54 15.34
C ASN A 102 25.94 -57.81 16.15
N SER A 103 25.90 -57.76 17.48
CA SER A 103 26.18 -58.92 18.33
C SER A 103 25.08 -59.98 18.23
N ILE A 104 25.39 -61.26 18.45
CA ILE A 104 24.40 -62.34 18.50
C ILE A 104 24.68 -63.27 19.68
N ALA A 105 23.73 -63.46 20.61
CA ALA A 105 23.99 -64.37 21.73
C ALA A 105 24.05 -65.83 21.28
N LEU A 106 23.10 -66.28 20.45
CA LEU A 106 23.13 -67.59 19.82
C LEU A 106 22.64 -67.54 18.38
N TYR A 107 23.52 -67.86 17.44
CA TYR A 107 23.23 -68.02 16.02
C TYR A 107 23.25 -69.49 15.63
N SER A 108 22.22 -69.95 14.94
CA SER A 108 22.13 -71.31 14.43
C SER A 108 21.73 -71.34 12.96
N ASN A 109 22.51 -71.98 12.09
CA ASN A 109 22.22 -72.11 10.66
C ASN A 109 22.25 -73.56 10.17
N GLY A 110 21.13 -74.05 9.65
CA GLY A 110 21.01 -75.36 9.00
C GLY A 110 19.91 -76.27 9.59
N ILE A 111 19.24 -77.02 8.70
CA ILE A 111 17.98 -77.74 8.98
C ILE A 111 18.16 -78.90 9.98
N LYS A 112 19.36 -79.48 10.04
CA LYS A 112 19.68 -80.63 10.91
C LYS A 112 20.32 -80.25 12.23
N ASN A 113 20.68 -78.98 12.45
CA ASN A 113 21.27 -78.55 13.73
C ASN A 113 20.27 -78.72 14.88
N GLU A 114 20.78 -79.18 16.02
CA GLU A 114 20.00 -79.27 17.27
C GLU A 114 20.58 -78.26 18.28
N ASN A 115 19.74 -77.38 18.79
CA ASN A 115 20.14 -76.43 19.82
C ASN A 115 19.16 -76.58 20.98
N LYS A 116 19.63 -77.04 22.14
CA LYS A 116 18.80 -77.32 23.32
C LYS A 116 19.23 -76.42 24.47
N ILE A 117 18.39 -75.45 24.80
CA ILE A 117 18.59 -74.56 25.94
C ILE A 117 17.71 -75.07 27.07
N GLU A 118 18.20 -76.06 27.82
CA GLU A 118 17.45 -76.75 28.87
C GLU A 118 17.20 -75.85 30.10
N GLU A 119 18.23 -75.12 30.54
CA GLU A 119 18.21 -74.20 31.68
C GLU A 119 19.36 -73.18 31.52
N GLY A 120 19.12 -71.90 31.81
CA GLY A 120 20.14 -70.86 31.62
C GLY A 120 19.58 -69.45 31.42
N LYS A 121 20.48 -68.46 31.34
CA LYS A 121 20.15 -67.08 30.93
C LYS A 121 20.75 -66.76 29.57
N ILE A 122 19.94 -66.23 28.65
CA ILE A 122 20.45 -65.73 27.36
C ILE A 122 20.06 -64.28 27.21
N SER A 123 21.04 -63.41 26.96
CA SER A 123 20.79 -61.99 26.80
C SER A 123 21.58 -61.35 25.66
N SER A 124 20.95 -60.37 24.99
CA SER A 124 21.65 -59.51 24.02
C SER A 124 21.39 -58.03 24.28
N TYR A 125 22.47 -57.24 24.27
CA TYR A 125 22.45 -55.80 24.48
C TYR A 125 23.02 -55.10 23.23
N GLY A 126 22.16 -54.76 22.25
CA GLY A 126 22.56 -54.06 21.02
C GLY A 126 22.58 -54.92 19.74
N GLY A 127 22.19 -56.20 19.83
CA GLY A 127 22.15 -57.13 18.70
C GLY A 127 20.99 -58.15 18.82
N VAL A 128 21.20 -59.40 18.39
CA VAL A 128 20.17 -60.45 18.41
C VAL A 128 20.39 -61.44 19.55
N ALA A 129 19.36 -61.76 20.34
CA ALA A 129 19.51 -62.80 21.37
C ALA A 129 19.53 -64.20 20.74
N LEU A 130 18.50 -64.55 19.98
CA LEU A 130 18.38 -65.86 19.34
C LEU A 130 18.11 -65.69 17.84
N TYR A 131 19.01 -66.20 17.01
CA TYR A 131 18.88 -66.20 15.56
C TYR A 131 18.87 -67.64 15.03
N ALA A 132 17.70 -68.08 14.55
CA ALA A 132 17.53 -69.32 13.81
C ALA A 132 17.44 -69.08 12.29
N ASP A 133 18.47 -69.46 11.53
CA ASP A 133 18.51 -69.41 10.06
C ASP A 133 18.32 -70.82 9.48
N ARG A 134 17.14 -71.13 8.93
CA ARG A 134 16.76 -72.49 8.49
C ARG A 134 17.05 -73.57 9.54
N SER A 135 16.97 -73.23 10.82
CA SER A 135 17.33 -74.09 11.94
C SER A 135 16.25 -74.06 13.03
N ASN A 136 16.48 -74.78 14.13
CA ASN A 136 15.63 -74.77 15.31
C ASN A 136 16.43 -74.54 16.59
N ILE A 137 15.78 -73.90 17.57
CA ILE A 137 16.27 -73.75 18.94
C ILE A 137 15.17 -74.21 19.90
N ASP A 138 15.45 -75.29 20.62
CA ASP A 138 14.57 -75.89 21.62
C ASP A 138 14.78 -75.18 22.97
N LEU A 139 13.70 -74.67 23.55
CA LEU A 139 13.71 -73.87 24.78
C LEU A 139 13.02 -74.65 25.91
N GLY A 140 13.82 -75.01 26.91
CA GLY A 140 13.42 -75.72 28.11
C GLY A 140 13.35 -77.24 27.95
N THR A 141 13.02 -77.88 29.07
CA THR A 141 12.62 -79.29 29.17
C THR A 141 11.22 -79.38 29.77
N SER A 142 10.71 -80.56 30.09
CA SER A 142 9.44 -80.67 30.82
C SER A 142 9.46 -80.04 32.22
N THR A 143 10.65 -79.86 32.82
CA THR A 143 10.81 -79.40 34.22
C THR A 143 11.63 -78.12 34.39
N THR A 144 12.45 -77.75 33.40
CA THR A 144 13.32 -76.56 33.45
C THR A 144 13.03 -75.64 32.28
N SER A 145 13.37 -74.35 32.41
CA SER A 145 13.25 -73.37 31.33
C SER A 145 14.36 -72.33 31.37
N PRO A 146 14.73 -71.75 30.22
CA PRO A 146 15.64 -70.61 30.17
C PRO A 146 14.92 -69.28 30.48
N GLU A 147 15.71 -68.30 30.89
CA GLU A 147 15.33 -66.89 31.00
C GLU A 147 15.98 -66.09 29.86
N LEU A 148 15.19 -65.31 29.12
CA LEU A 148 15.66 -64.52 27.99
C LEU A 148 15.62 -63.02 28.31
N ALA A 149 16.58 -62.25 27.81
CA ALA A 149 16.55 -60.79 27.91
C ALA A 149 17.11 -60.07 26.68
N VAL A 150 16.55 -58.91 26.33
CA VAL A 150 17.11 -58.03 25.27
C VAL A 150 16.92 -56.55 25.61
N GLY A 151 17.84 -55.68 25.21
CA GLY A 151 17.69 -54.21 25.31
C GLY A 151 18.87 -53.53 26.02
N ASN A 152 18.63 -52.40 26.70
CA ASN A 152 19.57 -51.66 27.56
C ASN A 152 20.96 -51.34 26.96
N TYR A 153 21.05 -51.08 25.65
CA TYR A 153 22.31 -50.73 24.99
C TYR A 153 22.22 -49.41 24.21
N GLY A 154 22.36 -48.31 24.95
CA GLY A 154 22.34 -46.96 24.37
C GLY A 154 21.16 -46.73 23.42
N LYS A 155 21.45 -46.37 22.17
CA LYS A 155 20.46 -46.13 21.10
C LYS A 155 20.26 -47.31 20.14
N MET A 156 20.94 -48.44 20.35
CA MET A 156 20.90 -49.57 19.43
C MET A 156 19.70 -50.48 19.72
N VAL A 157 19.01 -50.91 18.67
CA VAL A 157 17.84 -51.78 18.79
C VAL A 157 18.29 -53.23 18.86
N GLY A 158 18.15 -53.86 20.02
CA GLY A 158 18.34 -55.31 20.15
C GLY A 158 17.06 -56.07 19.78
N VAL A 159 17.16 -57.24 19.17
CA VAL A 159 16.02 -58.11 18.81
C VAL A 159 16.13 -59.45 19.54
N MET A 160 15.06 -59.90 20.21
CA MET A 160 15.11 -61.17 20.94
C MET A 160 15.08 -62.38 20.00
N PHE A 161 14.12 -62.42 19.07
CA PHE A 161 13.93 -63.53 18.14
C PHE A 161 14.06 -63.05 16.69
N TYR A 162 15.01 -63.63 15.96
CA TYR A 162 15.19 -63.41 14.52
C TYR A 162 15.18 -64.76 13.78
N ASN A 163 14.33 -64.91 12.76
CA ASN A 163 14.15 -66.19 12.05
C ASN A 163 14.19 -66.11 10.52
N TYR A 164 14.70 -65.01 9.97
CA TYR A 164 14.76 -64.82 8.53
C TYR A 164 16.05 -65.38 7.94
N SER A 165 15.90 -66.11 6.84
CA SER A 165 17.00 -66.56 6.00
C SER A 165 17.24 -65.59 4.87
N HIS A 166 18.50 -65.23 4.68
CA HIS A 166 18.96 -64.36 3.58
C HIS A 166 19.51 -65.16 2.39
N THR A 167 19.44 -66.48 2.46
CA THR A 167 19.86 -67.37 1.38
C THR A 167 18.89 -68.52 1.22
N ILE A 168 18.83 -69.08 0.01
CA ILE A 168 18.15 -70.35 -0.28
C ILE A 168 19.13 -71.30 -0.97
N PRO A 169 18.89 -72.63 -0.92
CA PRO A 169 19.60 -73.56 -1.78
C PRO A 169 19.43 -73.19 -3.26
N ASP A 170 20.52 -73.21 -4.01
CA ASP A 170 20.52 -72.98 -5.46
C ASP A 170 19.79 -74.13 -6.17
N LYS A 171 18.84 -73.78 -7.03
CA LYS A 171 18.02 -74.73 -7.79
C LYS A 171 18.86 -75.66 -8.67
N HIS A 172 20.02 -75.19 -9.14
CA HIS A 172 20.92 -75.95 -10.01
C HIS A 172 22.07 -76.60 -9.25
N ASN A 173 22.33 -76.17 -8.02
CA ASN A 173 23.32 -76.77 -7.14
C ASN A 173 22.83 -76.71 -5.69
N PRO A 174 22.10 -77.74 -5.21
CA PRO A 174 21.54 -77.73 -3.86
C PRO A 174 22.59 -77.63 -2.73
N PHE A 175 23.87 -77.84 -3.05
CA PHE A 175 24.99 -77.68 -2.12
C PHE A 175 25.45 -76.22 -1.95
N LYS A 176 24.99 -75.31 -2.81
CA LYS A 176 25.32 -73.89 -2.77
C LYS A 176 24.10 -73.10 -2.29
N ASN A 177 24.29 -72.24 -1.30
CA ASN A 177 23.28 -71.25 -0.95
C ASN A 177 23.51 -69.98 -1.77
N ILE A 178 22.46 -69.48 -2.40
CA ILE A 178 22.47 -68.20 -3.12
C ILE A 178 21.75 -67.14 -2.29
N PRO A 179 22.30 -65.91 -2.23
CA PRO A 179 21.60 -64.79 -1.61
C PRO A 179 20.24 -64.56 -2.26
N ILE A 180 19.24 -64.25 -1.43
CA ILE A 180 17.94 -63.81 -1.89
C ILE A 180 17.75 -62.34 -1.54
N GLU A 181 17.15 -61.60 -2.46
CA GLU A 181 16.86 -60.19 -2.24
C GLU A 181 15.81 -59.99 -1.13
N ARG A 182 14.94 -61.00 -0.93
CA ARG A 182 13.81 -61.01 0.00
C ARG A 182 13.99 -62.10 1.04
N PRO A 183 14.31 -61.77 2.30
CA PRO A 183 14.46 -62.76 3.35
C PRO A 183 13.15 -63.52 3.60
N ILE A 184 13.26 -64.81 3.95
CA ILE A 184 12.10 -65.69 4.18
C ILE A 184 12.15 -66.18 5.63
N PRO A 185 11.05 -66.16 6.39
CA PRO A 185 11.03 -66.67 7.76
C PRO A 185 11.04 -68.20 7.76
N THR A 186 12.17 -68.82 8.10
CA THR A 186 12.35 -70.28 8.07
C THR A 186 12.74 -70.88 9.42
N GLY A 187 13.35 -70.08 10.31
CA GLY A 187 13.75 -70.53 11.64
C GLY A 187 12.56 -70.73 12.57
N VAL A 188 12.70 -71.68 13.50
CA VAL A 188 11.68 -71.96 14.53
C VAL A 188 12.29 -72.04 15.93
N PHE A 189 11.50 -71.68 16.94
CA PHE A 189 11.83 -71.77 18.35
C PHE A 189 10.82 -72.71 19.02
N VAL A 190 11.30 -73.84 19.53
CA VAL A 190 10.43 -74.92 20.03
C VAL A 190 10.28 -74.79 21.54
N LEU A 191 9.07 -74.55 22.03
CA LEU A 191 8.78 -74.40 23.45
C LEU A 191 8.49 -75.78 24.06
N ASN A 192 9.41 -76.28 24.89
CA ASN A 192 9.20 -77.50 25.67
C ASN A 192 8.69 -77.20 27.10
N ASN A 193 8.85 -75.96 27.54
CA ASN A 193 8.25 -75.43 28.76
C ASN A 193 7.71 -74.01 28.56
N ASP A 194 7.09 -73.46 29.60
CA ASP A 194 6.85 -72.02 29.65
C ASP A 194 8.19 -71.28 29.81
N VAL A 195 8.44 -70.30 28.95
CA VAL A 195 9.71 -69.55 28.88
C VAL A 195 9.45 -68.12 29.28
N ASN A 196 10.26 -67.58 30.18
CA ASN A 196 10.16 -66.18 30.61
C ASN A 196 11.16 -65.32 29.83
N ALA A 197 10.68 -64.19 29.31
CA ALA A 197 11.47 -63.28 28.49
C ALA A 197 11.24 -61.84 28.94
N THR A 198 12.30 -61.07 29.15
CA THR A 198 12.24 -59.64 29.50
C THR A 198 12.76 -58.77 28.36
N VAL A 199 11.94 -57.87 27.86
CA VAL A 199 12.35 -56.84 26.88
C VAL A 199 12.55 -55.54 27.62
N LYS A 200 13.81 -55.12 27.70
CA LYS A 200 14.25 -53.90 28.37
C LYS A 200 14.17 -52.70 27.42
N ASN A 201 14.40 -51.50 27.94
CA ASN A 201 14.41 -50.26 27.16
C ASN A 201 15.29 -50.38 25.90
N GLY A 202 14.79 -49.96 24.73
CA GLY A 202 15.49 -50.08 23.44
C GLY A 202 15.51 -51.50 22.83
N GLY A 203 15.06 -52.52 23.56
CA GLY A 203 14.90 -53.88 23.06
C GLY A 203 13.60 -54.08 22.29
N SER A 204 13.62 -55.00 21.32
CA SER A 204 12.46 -55.46 20.54
C SER A 204 12.30 -56.97 20.66
N ALA A 205 11.08 -57.50 20.82
CA ALA A 205 10.87 -58.94 20.92
C ALA A 205 11.02 -59.64 19.56
N PHE A 206 10.34 -59.11 18.53
CA PHE A 206 10.20 -59.75 17.23
C PHE A 206 10.53 -58.79 16.09
N TYR A 207 11.26 -59.28 15.09
CA TYR A 207 11.53 -58.57 13.84
C TYR A 207 10.62 -59.08 12.73
N LEU A 208 10.08 -58.17 11.91
CA LEU A 208 9.17 -58.45 10.80
C LEU A 208 9.62 -57.74 9.51
N VAL A 209 9.24 -58.30 8.35
CA VAL A 209 9.53 -57.75 7.02
C VAL A 209 8.28 -57.82 6.16
N LYS A 210 8.01 -56.78 5.36
CA LYS A 210 6.91 -56.71 4.38
C LYS A 210 5.56 -57.10 5.00
N ASP A 211 4.77 -57.91 4.31
CA ASP A 211 3.41 -58.28 4.70
C ASP A 211 3.32 -59.23 5.90
N ASP A 212 4.44 -59.69 6.46
CA ASP A 212 4.43 -60.47 7.71
C ASP A 212 3.89 -59.63 8.88
N MET A 213 4.04 -58.29 8.78
CA MET A 213 3.41 -57.36 9.70
C MET A 213 1.87 -57.40 9.66
N ASN A 214 1.25 -57.86 8.58
CA ASN A 214 -0.21 -57.98 8.45
C ASN A 214 -0.74 -59.32 8.98
N ARG A 215 0.16 -60.27 9.29
CA ARG A 215 -0.19 -61.65 9.68
C ARG A 215 0.54 -62.08 10.97
N LYS A 216 0.68 -61.15 11.93
CA LYS A 216 1.51 -61.33 13.15
C LYS A 216 1.22 -62.62 13.91
N ALA A 217 -0.05 -62.95 14.15
CA ALA A 217 -0.41 -64.19 14.84
C ALA A 217 -0.01 -65.45 14.07
N GLU A 218 -0.24 -65.48 12.75
CA GLU A 218 0.17 -66.59 11.88
C GLU A 218 1.69 -66.72 11.87
N PHE A 219 2.40 -65.59 11.76
CA PHE A 219 3.85 -65.50 11.78
C PHE A 219 4.43 -66.06 13.09
N LEU A 220 3.92 -65.61 14.23
CA LEU A 220 4.35 -66.10 15.55
C LEU A 220 4.00 -67.56 15.77
N ASN A 221 2.84 -68.03 15.30
CA ASN A 221 2.47 -69.46 15.38
C ASN A 221 3.46 -70.34 14.60
N LYS A 222 3.96 -69.88 13.44
CA LYS A 222 5.01 -70.57 12.67
C LYS A 222 6.38 -70.46 13.35
N MET A 223 6.75 -69.27 13.82
CA MET A 223 8.00 -69.01 14.53
C MET A 223 8.13 -69.89 15.79
N PHE A 224 7.04 -70.11 16.52
CA PHE A 224 7.02 -70.95 17.74
C PHE A 224 6.49 -72.36 17.51
N ALA A 225 6.54 -72.87 16.28
CA ALA A 225 6.22 -74.25 15.93
C ALA A 225 4.88 -74.77 16.54
N ASP A 226 3.80 -73.98 16.44
CA ASP A 226 2.46 -74.40 16.90
C ASP A 226 1.98 -75.67 16.17
N THR A 227 2.35 -75.77 14.90
CA THR A 227 2.19 -76.95 14.05
C THR A 227 3.55 -77.34 13.45
N PRO A 228 3.79 -78.64 13.17
CA PRO A 228 5.04 -79.07 12.55
C PRO A 228 5.29 -78.37 11.21
N ASN A 229 6.50 -77.84 11.03
CA ASN A 229 6.94 -77.32 9.74
C ASN A 229 7.59 -78.43 8.92
N ALA A 230 6.84 -79.05 8.01
CA ALA A 230 7.34 -80.17 7.20
C ALA A 230 8.54 -79.80 6.31
N THR A 231 8.72 -78.51 5.99
CA THR A 231 9.82 -78.01 5.14
C THR A 231 11.10 -77.79 5.94
N TYR A 232 10.99 -77.43 7.21
CA TYR A 232 12.13 -77.10 8.06
C TYR A 232 11.96 -77.81 9.41
N ASN A 233 12.87 -78.74 9.75
CA ASN A 233 13.03 -79.48 11.02
C ASN A 233 11.84 -80.34 11.54
N ASN A 234 10.62 -80.15 11.03
CA ASN A 234 9.41 -80.89 11.39
C ASN A 234 9.13 -80.99 12.91
N LYS A 235 9.57 -80.00 13.69
CA LYS A 235 9.36 -79.95 15.15
C LYS A 235 8.04 -79.25 15.51
N LYS A 236 7.50 -79.61 16.69
CA LYS A 236 6.29 -79.01 17.28
C LYS A 236 6.57 -78.64 18.74
N SER A 237 6.17 -77.44 19.15
CA SER A 237 6.18 -77.03 20.55
C SER A 237 5.21 -77.87 21.38
N ALA A 238 5.58 -78.17 22.63
CA ALA A 238 4.75 -78.93 23.56
C ALA A 238 3.40 -78.23 23.80
N ASP A 239 2.31 -78.99 23.88
CA ASP A 239 0.96 -78.42 23.94
C ASP A 239 0.76 -77.53 25.18
N GLY A 240 0.10 -76.39 24.98
CA GLY A 240 -0.19 -75.41 26.04
C GLY A 240 0.99 -74.52 26.45
N LYS A 241 2.24 -74.85 26.10
CA LYS A 241 3.43 -74.07 26.48
C LYS A 241 3.50 -72.71 25.79
N LYS A 242 3.91 -71.69 26.55
CA LYS A 242 3.90 -70.27 26.16
C LYS A 242 5.25 -69.58 26.41
N LEU A 243 5.55 -68.58 25.59
CA LEU A 243 6.49 -67.52 25.89
C LEU A 243 5.78 -66.42 26.70
N ASN A 244 6.23 -66.19 27.92
CA ASN A 244 5.76 -65.14 28.81
C ASN A 244 6.64 -63.90 28.63
N LEU A 245 6.11 -62.89 27.96
CA LEU A 245 6.86 -61.69 27.60
C LEU A 245 6.60 -60.56 28.59
N LYS A 246 7.62 -60.22 29.39
CA LYS A 246 7.65 -59.06 30.28
C LYS A 246 8.21 -57.85 29.52
N MET A 247 7.37 -56.83 29.36
CA MET A 247 7.72 -55.59 28.65
C MET A 247 8.05 -54.48 29.66
N GLU A 248 9.27 -53.95 29.62
CA GLU A 248 9.67 -52.77 30.41
C GLU A 248 9.42 -51.46 29.64
N ASP A 249 9.44 -50.32 30.33
CA ASP A 249 9.27 -49.01 29.71
C ASP A 249 10.30 -48.77 28.60
N GLY A 250 9.84 -48.28 27.44
CA GLY A 250 10.70 -48.02 26.27
C GLY A 250 11.06 -49.26 25.43
N SER A 251 10.59 -50.46 25.80
CA SER A 251 10.70 -51.66 24.98
C SER A 251 9.69 -51.67 23.82
N THR A 252 9.87 -52.59 22.86
CA THR A 252 9.00 -52.75 21.68
C THR A 252 8.62 -54.23 21.47
N ILE A 253 7.37 -54.55 21.13
CA ILE A 253 7.01 -55.94 20.78
C ILE A 253 7.49 -56.25 19.37
N PHE A 254 7.01 -55.51 18.37
CA PHE A 254 7.32 -55.74 16.97
C PHE A 254 8.14 -54.60 16.37
N VAL A 255 9.20 -54.94 15.63
CA VAL A 255 9.90 -53.99 14.75
C VAL A 255 9.79 -54.46 13.32
N THR A 256 9.30 -53.60 12.44
CA THR A 256 9.10 -53.90 11.02
C THR A 256 9.98 -52.98 10.18
N TYR A 257 10.79 -53.57 9.31
CA TYR A 257 11.64 -52.82 8.39
C TYR A 257 11.35 -53.20 6.95
N ASN A 258 10.98 -52.20 6.14
CA ASN A 258 10.75 -52.36 4.71
C ASN A 258 11.75 -51.53 3.92
N LYS A 259 12.37 -52.12 2.89
CA LYS A 259 13.27 -51.39 1.99
C LYS A 259 12.52 -50.37 1.13
N ASN A 260 11.30 -50.67 0.69
CA ASN A 260 10.49 -49.78 -0.12
C ASN A 260 9.03 -49.84 0.34
N ILE A 261 8.37 -48.69 0.45
CA ILE A 261 6.95 -48.63 0.82
C ILE A 261 6.04 -49.24 -0.25
N ALA A 262 6.49 -49.25 -1.51
CA ALA A 262 5.78 -49.91 -2.61
C ALA A 262 5.70 -51.44 -2.45
N ASP A 263 6.58 -52.04 -1.64
CA ASP A 263 6.53 -53.47 -1.33
C ASP A 263 5.43 -53.83 -0.32
N VAL A 264 4.81 -52.83 0.32
CA VAL A 264 3.71 -53.02 1.27
C VAL A 264 2.40 -52.84 0.54
N ALA A 265 1.60 -53.90 0.40
CA ALA A 265 0.32 -53.81 -0.32
C ALA A 265 -0.74 -53.08 0.53
N ASP A 266 -1.01 -53.62 1.71
CA ASP A 266 -2.18 -53.26 2.53
C ASP A 266 -1.87 -52.30 3.69
N TYR A 267 -2.90 -51.58 4.12
CA TYR A 267 -2.86 -50.77 5.34
C TYR A 267 -3.10 -51.64 6.58
N GLN A 268 -2.30 -51.41 7.62
CA GLN A 268 -2.59 -51.90 8.96
C GLN A 268 -3.68 -51.04 9.60
N LYS A 269 -4.73 -51.68 10.13
CA LYS A 269 -5.85 -50.97 10.75
C LYS A 269 -5.58 -50.75 12.23
N LEU A 270 -5.76 -49.53 12.73
CA LEU A 270 -5.55 -49.22 14.16
C LEU A 270 -6.43 -50.10 15.06
N ASN A 271 -7.66 -50.41 14.65
CA ASN A 271 -8.57 -51.22 15.46
C ASN A 271 -8.04 -52.64 15.73
N SER A 272 -7.17 -53.20 14.87
CA SER A 272 -6.56 -54.53 15.10
C SER A 272 -5.60 -54.56 16.29
N TYR A 273 -5.23 -53.41 16.85
CA TYR A 273 -4.39 -53.30 18.04
C TYR A 273 -5.18 -53.13 19.34
N SER A 274 -6.52 -53.15 19.28
CA SER A 274 -7.38 -52.99 20.48
C SER A 274 -7.27 -54.19 21.42
N ASN A 275 -7.07 -55.39 20.89
CA ASN A 275 -6.82 -56.62 21.65
C ASN A 275 -5.46 -57.18 21.24
N LEU A 276 -4.48 -57.07 22.13
CA LEU A 276 -3.10 -57.43 21.82
C LEU A 276 -2.89 -58.95 21.76
N ASP A 277 -3.72 -59.73 22.46
CA ASP A 277 -3.64 -61.20 22.44
C ASP A 277 -3.91 -61.77 21.03
N ASP A 278 -4.79 -61.11 20.26
CA ASP A 278 -5.09 -61.50 18.87
C ASP A 278 -3.86 -61.35 17.95
N LEU A 279 -2.90 -60.48 18.31
CA LEU A 279 -1.66 -60.27 17.55
C LEU A 279 -0.55 -61.23 17.95
N LEU A 280 -0.59 -61.75 19.18
CA LEU A 280 0.46 -62.59 19.79
C LEU A 280 0.33 -64.08 19.45
N GLY A 281 -0.76 -64.46 18.77
CA GLY A 281 -1.00 -65.84 18.36
C GLY A 281 -1.20 -66.77 19.56
N LYS A 282 -0.96 -68.06 19.36
CA LYS A 282 -1.25 -69.10 20.35
C LYS A 282 -0.10 -69.39 21.30
N ARG A 283 1.11 -68.91 21.04
CA ARG A 283 2.32 -69.32 21.78
C ARG A 283 3.00 -68.20 22.55
N VAL A 284 2.55 -66.96 22.41
CA VAL A 284 3.06 -65.81 23.16
C VAL A 284 1.96 -65.22 24.00
N LYS A 285 2.28 -64.79 25.22
CA LYS A 285 1.40 -63.98 26.07
C LYS A 285 2.20 -62.92 26.81
N LEU A 286 1.56 -61.82 27.19
CA LEU A 286 2.19 -60.79 28.01
C LEU A 286 2.16 -61.18 29.48
N ASP A 287 3.28 -60.94 30.17
CA ASP A 287 3.35 -61.06 31.61
C ASP A 287 2.47 -59.98 32.28
N PRO A 288 1.64 -60.32 33.29
CA PRO A 288 0.79 -59.34 33.98
C PRO A 288 1.54 -58.16 34.60
N SER A 289 2.83 -58.32 34.91
CA SER A 289 3.70 -57.23 35.41
C SER A 289 4.08 -56.19 34.36
N SER A 290 3.76 -56.41 33.07
CA SER A 290 3.96 -55.46 31.95
C SER A 290 2.96 -54.29 31.96
N ASN A 291 2.45 -53.93 33.14
CA ASN A 291 1.25 -53.10 33.32
C ASN A 291 1.50 -51.59 33.15
N SER A 292 2.75 -51.15 32.98
CA SER A 292 3.01 -49.73 32.73
C SER A 292 2.47 -49.25 31.38
N LYS A 293 2.28 -50.18 30.42
CA LYS A 293 1.85 -49.95 29.02
C LYS A 293 2.62 -48.86 28.28
N LYS A 294 3.77 -48.42 28.80
CA LYS A 294 4.68 -47.44 28.19
C LYS A 294 5.62 -48.06 27.16
N TYR A 295 5.54 -49.37 26.94
CA TYR A 295 6.19 -50.05 25.82
C TYR A 295 5.44 -49.80 24.51
N LYS A 296 6.19 -49.83 23.41
CA LYS A 296 5.66 -49.72 22.04
C LYS A 296 5.13 -51.06 21.56
N ILE A 297 3.97 -51.06 20.92
CA ILE A 297 3.43 -52.27 20.30
C ILE A 297 4.22 -52.56 19.03
N GLU A 298 4.42 -51.55 18.18
CA GLU A 298 5.09 -51.74 16.91
C GLU A 298 5.86 -50.47 16.49
N LYS A 299 7.06 -50.67 15.94
CA LYS A 299 7.84 -49.67 15.23
C LYS A 299 7.96 -50.07 13.77
N VAL A 300 7.63 -49.18 12.84
CA VAL A 300 7.62 -49.48 11.39
C VAL A 300 8.40 -48.43 10.62
N LEU A 301 9.33 -48.86 9.78
CA LEU A 301 9.93 -48.04 8.72
C LEU A 301 9.29 -48.38 7.37
N ARG A 302 8.78 -47.37 6.66
CA ARG A 302 8.19 -47.50 5.32
C ARG A 302 6.99 -48.48 5.28
N GLY A 303 5.99 -48.25 6.13
CA GLY A 303 4.74 -49.00 6.20
C GLY A 303 3.50 -48.18 5.84
N LYS A 304 2.31 -48.77 6.00
CA LYS A 304 1.01 -48.11 5.74
C LYS A 304 0.07 -48.32 6.94
N LEU A 305 -0.40 -47.22 7.56
CA LEU A 305 -1.30 -47.22 8.72
C LEU A 305 -2.64 -46.53 8.38
N GLU A 306 -3.74 -47.22 8.65
CA GLU A 306 -5.10 -46.72 8.54
C GLU A 306 -5.71 -46.56 9.94
N LEU A 307 -6.09 -45.33 10.28
CA LEU A 307 -6.76 -44.99 11.53
C LEU A 307 -8.27 -45.11 11.29
N ASP A 308 -8.84 -46.23 11.72
CA ASP A 308 -10.25 -46.61 11.60
C ASP A 308 -11.02 -46.55 12.93
N LYS A 309 -10.41 -45.95 13.97
CA LYS A 309 -10.99 -45.77 15.31
C LYS A 309 -10.54 -44.46 15.93
N ASN A 310 -11.39 -43.88 16.79
CA ASN A 310 -11.09 -42.65 17.54
C ASN A 310 -9.81 -42.76 18.37
N VAL A 311 -9.07 -41.66 18.45
CA VAL A 311 -7.78 -41.54 19.15
C VAL A 311 -7.83 -40.38 20.13
N ASN A 312 -7.45 -40.64 21.38
CA ASN A 312 -7.12 -39.60 22.35
C ASN A 312 -5.59 -39.54 22.50
N LEU A 313 -4.96 -38.43 22.10
CA LEU A 313 -3.49 -38.26 22.15
C LEU A 313 -2.96 -38.01 23.57
N ASP A 314 -3.85 -37.81 24.54
CA ASP A 314 -3.51 -37.65 25.95
C ASP A 314 -3.54 -38.98 26.70
N ASP A 315 -4.14 -40.02 26.12
CA ASP A 315 -4.17 -41.36 26.70
C ASP A 315 -2.93 -42.15 26.30
N ILE A 316 -1.92 -42.18 27.17
CA ILE A 316 -0.66 -42.91 26.92
C ILE A 316 -0.85 -44.41 26.65
N GLU A 317 -1.96 -45.00 27.11
CA GLU A 317 -2.24 -46.43 26.94
C GLU A 317 -2.92 -46.73 25.60
N ALA A 318 -3.50 -45.72 24.94
CA ALA A 318 -4.18 -45.87 23.67
C ALA A 318 -3.23 -46.49 22.63
N PRO A 319 -3.68 -47.50 21.83
CA PRO A 319 -2.82 -48.20 20.90
C PRO A 319 -2.01 -47.28 19.98
N TYR A 320 -2.64 -46.23 19.44
CA TYR A 320 -1.99 -45.25 18.56
C TYR A 320 -0.75 -44.61 19.18
N ASN A 321 -0.83 -44.18 20.45
CA ASN A 321 0.29 -43.52 21.15
C ASN A 321 1.44 -44.51 21.47
N ARG A 322 1.20 -45.81 21.27
CA ARG A 322 2.17 -46.90 21.42
C ARG A 322 2.65 -47.46 20.08
N LEU A 323 2.26 -46.86 18.95
CA LEU A 323 2.82 -47.12 17.63
C LEU A 323 3.87 -46.06 17.26
N GLU A 324 4.80 -46.41 16.39
CA GLU A 324 5.79 -45.49 15.82
C GLU A 324 6.00 -45.83 14.35
N TYR A 325 5.55 -44.96 13.45
CA TYR A 325 5.70 -45.14 12.00
C TYR A 325 6.58 -44.03 11.46
N LEU A 326 7.61 -44.41 10.70
CA LEU A 326 8.58 -43.51 10.10
C LEU A 326 8.60 -43.70 8.59
N SER A 327 8.74 -42.60 7.84
CA SER A 327 8.70 -42.58 6.36
C SER A 327 7.58 -43.45 5.77
N SER A 328 6.39 -43.35 6.36
CA SER A 328 5.25 -44.23 6.14
C SER A 328 4.03 -43.48 5.62
N TRP A 329 3.04 -44.23 5.14
CA TRP A 329 1.74 -43.67 4.79
C TRP A 329 0.80 -43.75 5.98
N VAL A 330 0.13 -42.65 6.31
CA VAL A 330 -0.86 -42.60 7.39
C VAL A 330 -2.15 -42.00 6.86
N LYS A 331 -3.25 -42.73 7.03
CA LYS A 331 -4.60 -42.34 6.59
C LYS A 331 -5.57 -42.28 7.76
N VAL A 332 -6.19 -41.12 8.00
CA VAL A 332 -7.32 -40.97 8.93
C VAL A 332 -8.63 -41.19 8.18
N ASN A 333 -9.44 -42.14 8.62
CA ASN A 333 -10.72 -42.44 7.96
C ASN A 333 -11.82 -41.42 8.27
N PRO A 334 -12.82 -41.29 7.38
CA PRO A 334 -14.01 -40.50 7.66
C PRO A 334 -14.68 -40.92 8.98
N GLY A 335 -15.13 -39.93 9.75
CA GLY A 335 -15.82 -40.14 11.04
C GLY A 335 -14.89 -40.43 12.24
N VAL A 336 -13.60 -40.69 12.00
CA VAL A 336 -12.62 -40.88 13.08
C VAL A 336 -12.22 -39.54 13.69
N ASN A 337 -12.23 -39.47 15.02
CA ASN A 337 -11.86 -38.29 15.79
C ASN A 337 -10.49 -38.50 16.48
N MET A 338 -9.54 -37.62 16.22
CA MET A 338 -8.28 -37.52 16.95
C MET A 338 -8.31 -36.27 17.84
N ILE A 339 -8.24 -36.43 19.16
CA ILE A 339 -8.41 -35.32 20.10
C ILE A 339 -7.23 -35.14 21.04
N SER A 340 -6.99 -33.90 21.46
CA SER A 340 -6.09 -33.57 22.58
C SER A 340 -6.37 -32.20 23.19
N ASN A 341 -6.14 -32.08 24.50
CA ASN A 341 -6.13 -30.80 25.21
C ASN A 341 -4.75 -30.39 25.77
N SER A 342 -3.75 -31.27 25.71
CA SER A 342 -2.39 -30.96 26.15
C SER A 342 -1.61 -30.15 25.14
N ALA A 343 -0.65 -29.36 25.62
CA ALA A 343 0.26 -28.62 24.77
C ALA A 343 1.30 -29.52 24.07
N ASN A 344 1.88 -29.01 22.99
CA ASN A 344 2.97 -29.62 22.22
C ASN A 344 2.61 -31.00 21.63
N LYS A 345 1.38 -31.16 21.15
CA LYS A 345 0.89 -32.41 20.56
C LYS A 345 0.93 -32.33 19.04
N VAL A 346 1.30 -33.44 18.41
CA VAL A 346 1.23 -33.60 16.95
C VAL A 346 0.32 -34.78 16.66
N ALA A 347 -0.76 -34.59 15.91
CA ALA A 347 -1.69 -35.69 15.66
C ALA A 347 -1.08 -36.71 14.70
N VAL A 348 -0.55 -36.27 13.56
CA VAL A 348 0.19 -37.13 12.62
C VAL A 348 1.43 -36.41 12.11
N PHE A 349 2.59 -37.03 12.26
CA PHE A 349 3.86 -36.59 11.65
C PHE A 349 4.45 -37.69 10.80
N GLN A 350 4.92 -37.37 9.59
CA GLN A 350 5.73 -38.27 8.77
C GLN A 350 6.86 -37.50 8.07
N GLY A 351 8.07 -38.04 8.17
CA GLY A 351 9.26 -37.52 7.48
C GLY A 351 9.85 -38.57 6.56
N ASN A 352 10.28 -38.17 5.37
CA ASN A 352 11.04 -39.03 4.47
C ASN A 352 12.48 -39.20 4.99
N THR A 353 13.15 -40.26 4.55
CA THR A 353 14.52 -40.60 4.98
C THR A 353 15.36 -41.00 3.78
N GLU A 354 16.67 -40.77 3.89
CA GLU A 354 17.63 -41.15 2.86
C GLU A 354 17.59 -42.67 2.60
N ARG A 355 18.02 -43.04 1.39
CA ARG A 355 18.21 -44.45 1.07
C ARG A 355 19.48 -44.95 1.73
N GLU A 356 19.43 -46.21 2.11
CA GLU A 356 20.49 -46.97 2.75
C GLU A 356 21.68 -47.09 1.79
N THR A 357 22.89 -47.09 2.34
CA THR A 357 24.12 -47.22 1.56
C THR A 357 24.07 -48.48 0.69
N GLY A 358 24.31 -48.33 -0.62
CA GLY A 358 24.26 -49.44 -1.58
C GLY A 358 22.85 -49.82 -2.06
N SER A 359 21.82 -49.01 -1.75
CA SER A 359 20.46 -49.23 -2.28
C SER A 359 20.39 -49.02 -3.79
N ASN A 360 19.68 -49.92 -4.49
CA ASN A 360 19.38 -49.83 -5.91
C ASN A 360 18.09 -49.03 -6.20
N LEU A 361 17.44 -48.45 -5.18
CA LEU A 361 16.21 -47.67 -5.33
C LEU A 361 16.52 -46.24 -5.81
N SER A 362 15.56 -45.61 -6.49
CA SER A 362 15.68 -44.20 -6.82
C SER A 362 15.76 -43.33 -5.56
N ALA A 363 16.38 -42.16 -5.69
CA ALA A 363 16.40 -41.14 -4.65
C ALA A 363 14.97 -40.85 -4.12
N PRO A 364 14.82 -40.54 -2.82
CA PRO A 364 13.51 -40.31 -2.22
C PRO A 364 12.76 -39.17 -2.92
N LYS A 365 11.44 -39.29 -3.00
CA LYS A 365 10.53 -38.29 -3.57
C LYS A 365 9.42 -37.96 -2.56
N ALA A 366 8.81 -36.78 -2.68
CA ALA A 366 7.72 -36.37 -1.78
C ALA A 366 6.55 -37.37 -1.72
N ASP A 367 6.19 -37.98 -2.86
CA ASP A 367 5.08 -38.95 -2.91
C ASP A 367 5.39 -40.31 -2.28
N ASP A 368 6.65 -40.57 -1.88
CA ASP A 368 7.01 -41.78 -1.13
C ASP A 368 6.41 -41.77 0.29
N VAL A 369 6.05 -40.58 0.81
CA VAL A 369 5.43 -40.40 2.13
C VAL A 369 4.09 -39.70 1.96
N GLN A 370 3.02 -40.27 2.50
CA GLN A 370 1.66 -39.73 2.36
C GLN A 370 0.95 -39.62 3.70
N VAL A 371 0.46 -38.41 4.01
CA VAL A 371 -0.40 -38.14 5.15
C VAL A 371 -1.77 -37.69 4.63
N LEU A 372 -2.80 -38.50 4.84
CA LEU A 372 -4.15 -38.23 4.36
C LEU A 372 -5.13 -38.13 5.54
N ASN A 373 -5.73 -36.95 5.75
CA ASN A 373 -6.81 -36.79 6.72
C ASN A 373 -8.18 -36.72 6.03
N ASN A 374 -9.05 -37.69 6.26
CA ASN A 374 -10.48 -37.63 5.91
C ASN A 374 -11.38 -37.52 7.16
N GLY A 375 -10.81 -37.56 8.36
CA GLY A 375 -11.52 -37.54 9.64
C GLY A 375 -11.54 -36.15 10.29
N ASN A 376 -11.65 -36.14 11.62
CA ASN A 376 -11.68 -34.93 12.44
C ASN A 376 -10.49 -34.91 13.40
N ILE A 377 -9.69 -33.84 13.37
CA ILE A 377 -8.57 -33.63 14.31
C ILE A 377 -8.89 -32.40 15.15
N THR A 378 -8.94 -32.52 16.48
CA THR A 378 -9.26 -31.42 17.40
C THR A 378 -8.18 -31.29 18.48
N LEU A 379 -7.40 -30.21 18.41
CA LEU A 379 -6.29 -29.91 19.32
C LEU A 379 -6.52 -28.56 19.98
N THR A 380 -6.74 -28.55 21.30
CA THR A 380 -7.01 -27.32 22.07
C THR A 380 -5.81 -26.85 22.91
N GLY A 381 -4.78 -27.70 23.06
CA GLY A 381 -3.56 -27.34 23.75
C GLY A 381 -2.59 -26.52 22.89
N LYS A 382 -1.79 -25.66 23.54
CA LYS A 382 -0.86 -24.73 22.88
C LYS A 382 0.22 -25.43 22.06
N ASN A 383 0.74 -24.74 21.03
CA ASN A 383 1.85 -25.22 20.18
C ASN A 383 1.61 -26.62 19.57
N SER A 384 0.36 -26.97 19.30
CA SER A 384 0.00 -28.28 18.74
C SER A 384 -0.17 -28.21 17.23
N ALA A 385 0.17 -29.29 16.52
CA ALA A 385 0.04 -29.39 15.08
C ALA A 385 -0.91 -30.53 14.68
N GLY A 386 -1.85 -30.26 13.78
CA GLY A 386 -2.74 -31.29 13.23
C GLY A 386 -1.95 -32.31 12.42
N LEU A 387 -1.44 -31.88 11.27
CA LEU A 387 -0.64 -32.69 10.38
C LEU A 387 0.74 -32.06 10.20
N ALA A 388 1.78 -32.88 10.10
CA ALA A 388 3.13 -32.41 9.85
C ALA A 388 3.90 -33.33 8.88
N THR A 389 4.59 -32.75 7.90
CA THR A 389 5.40 -33.50 6.94
C THR A 389 6.76 -32.87 6.64
N ASN A 390 7.78 -33.72 6.46
CA ASN A 390 9.11 -33.35 5.96
C ASN A 390 9.41 -34.19 4.71
N PHE A 391 9.55 -33.53 3.56
CA PHE A 391 9.63 -34.15 2.23
C PHE A 391 8.57 -35.22 1.93
N GLY A 392 7.30 -34.86 2.17
CA GLY A 392 6.14 -35.73 1.98
C GLY A 392 4.95 -35.03 1.32
N THR A 393 3.94 -35.80 0.92
CA THR A 393 2.65 -35.28 0.47
C THR A 393 1.63 -35.32 1.60
N VAL A 394 1.06 -34.16 1.97
CA VAL A 394 0.01 -34.02 2.98
C VAL A 394 -1.29 -33.53 2.36
N THR A 395 -2.36 -34.29 2.55
CA THR A 395 -3.71 -33.97 2.05
C THR A 395 -4.71 -33.93 3.20
N ASN A 396 -5.33 -32.77 3.40
CA ASN A 396 -6.46 -32.61 4.31
C ASN A 396 -7.77 -32.52 3.52
N ALA A 397 -8.59 -33.56 3.58
CA ALA A 397 -9.95 -33.59 3.06
C ALA A 397 -11.03 -33.55 4.17
N GLY A 398 -10.64 -33.82 5.41
CA GLY A 398 -11.49 -33.75 6.60
C GLY A 398 -11.44 -32.40 7.32
N ASN A 399 -11.64 -32.43 8.64
CA ASN A 399 -11.63 -31.25 9.50
C ASN A 399 -10.41 -31.26 10.43
N ILE A 400 -9.76 -30.11 10.56
CA ILE A 400 -8.72 -29.86 11.56
C ILE A 400 -9.13 -28.62 12.36
N SER A 401 -9.22 -28.72 13.67
CA SER A 401 -9.40 -27.60 14.60
C SER A 401 -8.21 -27.57 15.55
N SER A 402 -7.21 -26.71 15.26
CA SER A 402 -5.99 -26.52 16.08
C SER A 402 -6.08 -25.15 16.76
N THR A 403 -6.93 -25.06 17.79
CA THR A 403 -7.38 -23.79 18.37
C THR A 403 -6.62 -23.35 19.61
N GLY A 404 -5.67 -24.14 20.09
CA GLY A 404 -4.69 -23.70 21.08
C GLY A 404 -3.84 -22.53 20.57
N GLU A 405 -3.31 -21.72 21.49
CA GLU A 405 -2.39 -20.62 21.14
C GLU A 405 -1.18 -21.18 20.36
N ASN A 406 -0.77 -20.51 19.28
CA ASN A 406 0.26 -20.97 18.33
C ASN A 406 -0.04 -22.34 17.69
N GLY A 407 -1.31 -22.75 17.63
CA GLY A 407 -1.72 -23.99 16.97
C GLY A 407 -1.49 -23.95 15.47
N VAL A 408 -1.02 -25.06 14.90
CA VAL A 408 -0.82 -25.23 13.47
C VAL A 408 -1.81 -26.27 12.92
N GLY A 409 -2.46 -25.97 11.80
CA GLY A 409 -3.30 -26.94 11.11
C GLY A 409 -2.45 -27.98 10.38
N ILE A 410 -1.69 -27.52 9.39
CA ILE A 410 -0.72 -28.30 8.62
C ILE A 410 0.65 -27.61 8.69
N TYR A 411 1.67 -28.36 9.07
CA TYR A 411 3.07 -27.96 9.00
C TYR A 411 3.78 -28.73 7.88
N ALA A 412 4.49 -28.05 6.99
CA ALA A 412 5.15 -28.70 5.86
C ALA A 412 6.54 -28.11 5.59
N ALA A 413 7.53 -28.98 5.43
CA ALA A 413 8.90 -28.59 5.14
C ALA A 413 9.58 -29.45 4.08
N ASP A 414 10.72 -28.98 3.56
CA ASP A 414 11.62 -29.72 2.68
C ASP A 414 10.96 -30.26 1.40
N SER A 415 10.48 -29.38 0.51
CA SER A 415 9.79 -29.76 -0.73
C SER A 415 8.50 -30.58 -0.51
N SER A 416 7.92 -30.55 0.69
CA SER A 416 6.61 -31.17 0.94
C SER A 416 5.51 -30.55 0.07
N ILE A 417 4.51 -31.37 -0.29
CA ILE A 417 3.36 -30.98 -1.11
C ILE A 417 2.11 -30.92 -0.23
N VAL A 418 1.58 -29.72 -0.02
CA VAL A 418 0.38 -29.49 0.80
C VAL A 418 -0.87 -29.34 -0.08
N LYS A 419 -1.92 -30.12 0.23
CA LYS A 419 -3.24 -30.04 -0.41
C LYS A 419 -4.34 -29.94 0.66
N ASN A 420 -4.95 -28.76 0.81
CA ASN A 420 -6.13 -28.59 1.65
C ASN A 420 -7.40 -28.52 0.80
N THR A 421 -8.25 -29.53 0.90
CA THR A 421 -9.59 -29.57 0.28
C THR A 421 -10.72 -29.56 1.32
N GLY A 422 -10.40 -29.88 2.58
CA GLY A 422 -11.32 -29.87 3.72
C GLY A 422 -11.34 -28.54 4.48
N SER A 423 -11.57 -28.60 5.79
CA SER A 423 -11.64 -27.42 6.67
C SER A 423 -10.49 -27.39 7.68
N ILE A 424 -9.92 -26.20 7.91
CA ILE A 424 -8.94 -25.94 8.97
C ILE A 424 -9.39 -24.74 9.79
N GLU A 425 -9.46 -24.87 11.12
CA GLU A 425 -9.72 -23.81 12.07
C GLU A 425 -8.52 -23.62 13.01
N VAL A 426 -8.10 -22.37 13.24
CA VAL A 426 -6.98 -22.04 14.14
C VAL A 426 -7.33 -20.95 15.16
N GLY A 427 -6.64 -20.97 16.30
CA GLY A 427 -6.79 -19.99 17.38
C GLY A 427 -5.80 -18.82 17.29
N SER A 428 -5.70 -18.03 18.37
CA SER A 428 -4.76 -16.89 18.47
C SER A 428 -3.32 -17.30 18.17
N LYS A 429 -2.62 -16.48 17.37
CA LYS A 429 -1.26 -16.72 16.86
C LYS A 429 -1.11 -18.04 16.08
N GLY A 430 -2.21 -18.71 15.77
CA GLY A 430 -2.21 -19.96 15.05
C GLY A 430 -2.05 -19.76 13.54
N THR A 431 -1.59 -20.81 12.86
CA THR A 431 -1.37 -20.82 11.41
C THR A 431 -2.06 -22.04 10.79
N ALA A 432 -3.01 -21.84 9.89
CA ALA A 432 -3.72 -22.98 9.31
C ALA A 432 -2.81 -23.82 8.40
N ILE A 433 -1.99 -23.20 7.55
CA ILE A 433 -0.94 -23.87 6.79
C ILE A 433 0.39 -23.12 6.98
N PHE A 434 1.34 -23.76 7.65
CA PHE A 434 2.70 -23.26 7.85
C PHE A 434 3.65 -24.03 6.94
N ALA A 435 4.28 -23.35 5.98
CA ALA A 435 5.21 -23.96 5.04
C ALA A 435 6.56 -23.22 5.01
N GLU A 436 7.64 -23.99 5.16
CA GLU A 436 9.02 -23.49 5.15
C GLU A 436 9.97 -24.41 4.38
N ASN A 437 11.17 -23.94 4.07
CA ASN A 437 12.12 -24.69 3.26
C ASN A 437 12.71 -25.91 3.99
N ASP A 438 12.93 -25.80 5.30
CA ASP A 438 13.71 -26.77 6.06
C ASP A 438 13.21 -26.86 7.50
N LEU A 439 12.81 -28.07 7.91
CA LEU A 439 12.48 -28.37 9.30
C LEU A 439 13.79 -28.57 10.07
N LYS A 440 14.00 -27.76 11.12
CA LYS A 440 15.16 -27.88 12.00
C LYS A 440 14.77 -28.47 13.34
N ILE A 441 15.41 -29.58 13.73
CA ILE A 441 15.22 -30.22 15.04
C ILE A 441 16.51 -30.06 15.85
N GLY A 442 16.43 -29.36 16.98
CA GLY A 442 17.60 -29.07 17.82
C GLY A 442 18.66 -28.21 17.12
N GLY A 443 18.26 -27.41 16.13
CA GLY A 443 19.15 -26.58 15.30
C GLY A 443 19.70 -27.26 14.04
N ASN A 444 19.56 -28.59 13.93
CA ASN A 444 20.05 -29.35 12.77
C ASN A 444 18.96 -29.45 11.71
N SER A 445 19.34 -29.21 10.45
CA SER A 445 18.48 -29.43 9.29
C SER A 445 18.09 -30.90 9.19
N THR A 446 16.81 -31.15 8.89
CA THR A 446 16.29 -32.48 8.58
C THR A 446 15.99 -32.64 7.09
N ALA A 447 16.33 -31.64 6.29
CA ALA A 447 16.04 -31.61 4.87
C ALA A 447 16.95 -32.55 4.07
N ILE A 448 16.34 -33.43 3.30
CA ILE A 448 16.99 -34.38 2.39
C ILE A 448 16.65 -34.09 0.92
N SER A 449 15.68 -33.23 0.64
CA SER A 449 15.38 -32.84 -0.73
C SER A 449 16.47 -31.91 -1.30
N ASN A 450 16.71 -32.03 -2.60
CA ASN A 450 17.72 -31.23 -3.28
C ASN A 450 17.39 -29.72 -3.26
N ASN A 451 16.12 -29.37 -3.51
CA ASN A 451 15.71 -27.98 -3.75
C ASN A 451 15.14 -27.27 -2.53
N LYS A 452 14.54 -27.99 -1.57
CA LYS A 452 13.88 -27.42 -0.38
C LYS A 452 12.75 -26.46 -0.76
N ASP A 453 11.95 -26.85 -1.74
CA ASP A 453 10.84 -26.05 -2.28
C ASP A 453 9.69 -25.91 -1.26
N ILE A 454 8.81 -24.93 -1.48
CA ILE A 454 7.53 -24.74 -0.77
C ILE A 454 6.38 -24.91 -1.77
N ASN A 455 5.48 -25.87 -1.52
CA ASN A 455 4.38 -26.19 -2.44
C ASN A 455 3.04 -26.27 -1.69
N VAL A 456 2.19 -25.24 -1.81
CA VAL A 456 0.90 -25.16 -1.11
C VAL A 456 -0.25 -24.99 -2.09
N THR A 457 -1.27 -25.84 -1.96
CA THR A 457 -2.56 -25.70 -2.65
C THR A 457 -3.72 -25.73 -1.65
N ASN A 458 -4.51 -24.66 -1.60
CA ASN A 458 -5.71 -24.54 -0.77
C ASN A 458 -6.96 -24.35 -1.63
N THR A 459 -7.77 -25.40 -1.77
CA THR A 459 -9.10 -25.37 -2.40
C THR A 459 -10.23 -25.47 -1.38
N GLY A 460 -9.91 -25.77 -0.11
CA GLY A 460 -10.84 -25.95 0.98
C GLY A 460 -11.13 -24.66 1.76
N THR A 461 -11.58 -24.83 3.01
CA THR A 461 -11.93 -23.73 3.91
C THR A 461 -10.87 -23.56 5.01
N ILE A 462 -10.50 -22.32 5.30
CA ILE A 462 -9.66 -21.94 6.43
C ILE A 462 -10.44 -20.90 7.25
N LYS A 463 -10.49 -21.08 8.57
CA LYS A 463 -11.18 -20.18 9.51
C LYS A 463 -10.31 -19.86 10.72
N ALA A 464 -10.57 -18.73 11.35
CA ALA A 464 -10.09 -18.44 12.69
C ALA A 464 -11.23 -18.67 13.70
N LYS A 465 -10.87 -19.21 14.87
CA LYS A 465 -11.76 -19.23 16.04
C LYS A 465 -12.11 -17.80 16.45
N ASP A 466 -13.35 -17.58 16.86
CA ASP A 466 -13.84 -16.26 17.25
C ASP A 466 -12.95 -15.56 18.27
N ASN A 467 -12.78 -14.24 18.08
CA ASN A 467 -11.99 -13.35 18.93
C ASN A 467 -10.47 -13.66 18.97
N SER A 468 -9.97 -14.46 18.03
CA SER A 468 -8.53 -14.71 17.90
C SER A 468 -7.76 -13.47 17.44
N THR A 469 -6.47 -13.40 17.79
CA THR A 469 -5.56 -12.34 17.34
C THR A 469 -4.30 -12.91 16.70
N GLY A 470 -3.76 -12.26 15.68
CA GLY A 470 -2.46 -12.66 15.10
C GLY A 470 -2.49 -13.95 14.30
N THR A 471 -3.63 -14.35 13.74
CA THR A 471 -3.77 -15.63 13.03
C THR A 471 -3.27 -15.54 11.59
N TYR A 472 -2.74 -16.65 11.06
CA TYR A 472 -2.36 -16.77 9.65
C TYR A 472 -3.22 -17.85 8.97
N GLY A 473 -3.78 -17.54 7.81
CA GLY A 473 -4.39 -18.58 6.97
C GLY A 473 -3.31 -19.44 6.32
N ILE A 474 -2.47 -18.84 5.49
CA ILE A 474 -1.31 -19.48 4.88
C ILE A 474 -0.07 -18.65 5.19
N TYR A 475 0.97 -19.29 5.70
CA TYR A 475 2.29 -18.70 5.88
C TYR A 475 3.29 -19.46 5.02
N ALA A 476 3.87 -18.78 4.01
CA ALA A 476 4.89 -19.33 3.15
C ALA A 476 6.06 -18.35 3.04
N LYS A 477 7.21 -18.71 3.62
CA LYS A 477 8.42 -17.89 3.57
C LYS A 477 9.54 -18.67 2.91
N ASN A 478 9.92 -18.25 1.71
CA ASN A 478 11.03 -18.86 0.98
C ASN A 478 12.35 -18.20 1.36
N ASP A 479 13.19 -18.90 2.13
CA ASP A 479 14.49 -18.44 2.56
C ASP A 479 15.53 -18.54 1.44
N LYS A 480 15.49 -17.56 0.54
CA LYS A 480 16.45 -17.40 -0.56
C LYS A 480 17.87 -17.10 -0.09
N THR A 481 18.07 -16.73 1.17
CA THR A 481 19.40 -16.46 1.72
C THR A 481 20.17 -17.76 1.93
N ASN A 482 19.51 -18.75 2.53
CA ASN A 482 20.11 -20.07 2.75
C ASN A 482 19.90 -21.04 1.59
N TYR A 483 18.82 -20.85 0.80
CA TYR A 483 18.42 -21.77 -0.28
C TYR A 483 18.14 -21.03 -1.59
N ALA A 484 19.21 -20.55 -2.23
CA ALA A 484 19.12 -19.69 -3.43
C ALA A 484 18.25 -20.29 -4.57
N ASN A 485 18.29 -21.61 -4.75
CA ASN A 485 17.55 -22.32 -5.79
C ASN A 485 16.12 -22.73 -5.40
N ALA A 486 15.74 -22.62 -4.12
CA ALA A 486 14.43 -23.06 -3.64
C ALA A 486 13.30 -22.22 -4.25
N THR A 487 12.26 -22.87 -4.74
CA THR A 487 11.05 -22.22 -5.26
C THR A 487 9.93 -22.25 -4.23
N SER A 488 9.01 -21.29 -4.30
CA SER A 488 7.82 -21.29 -3.46
C SER A 488 6.59 -20.95 -4.27
N THR A 489 5.63 -21.88 -4.29
CA THR A 489 4.37 -21.78 -5.03
C THR A 489 3.19 -21.93 -4.09
N VAL A 490 2.32 -20.92 -4.06
CA VAL A 490 1.08 -20.93 -3.28
C VAL A 490 -0.11 -20.75 -4.23
N LYS A 491 -1.03 -21.70 -4.22
CA LYS A 491 -2.27 -21.67 -5.02
C LYS A 491 -3.48 -21.66 -4.08
N HIS A 492 -4.33 -20.65 -4.20
CA HIS A 492 -5.54 -20.51 -3.39
C HIS A 492 -6.79 -20.38 -4.26
N SER A 493 -7.71 -21.33 -4.13
CA SER A 493 -9.01 -21.33 -4.81
C SER A 493 -10.21 -21.60 -3.90
N GLY A 494 -9.97 -21.80 -2.60
CA GLY A 494 -10.99 -22.06 -1.60
C GLY A 494 -11.53 -20.81 -0.92
N ASN A 495 -11.84 -20.92 0.37
CA ASN A 495 -12.30 -19.81 1.21
C ASN A 495 -11.40 -19.64 2.43
N ILE A 496 -10.85 -18.43 2.64
CA ILE A 496 -10.16 -18.05 3.87
C ILE A 496 -11.04 -17.02 4.59
N ASP A 497 -11.58 -17.38 5.75
CA ASP A 497 -12.45 -16.51 6.53
C ASP A 497 -11.89 -16.26 7.93
N LEU A 498 -11.19 -15.14 8.07
CA LEU A 498 -10.64 -14.63 9.31
C LEU A 498 -11.41 -13.39 9.78
N SER A 499 -12.67 -13.21 9.36
CA SER A 499 -13.50 -12.04 9.67
C SER A 499 -13.73 -11.83 11.17
N ASN A 500 -13.79 -12.93 11.94
CA ASN A 500 -13.97 -12.91 13.39
C ASN A 500 -12.66 -12.77 14.19
N ALA A 501 -11.51 -12.60 13.52
CA ALA A 501 -10.20 -12.40 14.12
C ALA A 501 -9.67 -10.97 13.89
N LYS A 502 -8.71 -10.55 14.71
CA LYS A 502 -8.04 -9.23 14.60
C LYS A 502 -6.56 -9.40 14.33
N SER A 503 -5.92 -8.38 13.76
CA SER A 503 -4.47 -8.35 13.53
C SER A 503 -3.94 -9.59 12.81
N SER A 504 -4.72 -10.14 11.88
CA SER A 504 -4.48 -11.43 11.25
C SER A 504 -4.04 -11.26 9.79
N VAL A 505 -3.49 -12.30 9.19
CA VAL A 505 -3.07 -12.32 7.79
C VAL A 505 -3.72 -13.50 7.07
N GLY A 506 -4.47 -13.24 6.00
CA GLY A 506 -5.07 -14.31 5.18
C GLY A 506 -3.97 -15.17 4.54
N ILE A 507 -3.12 -14.56 3.72
CA ILE A 507 -1.98 -15.20 3.08
C ILE A 507 -0.74 -14.33 3.26
N TYR A 508 0.30 -14.88 3.87
CA TYR A 508 1.65 -14.32 3.89
C TYR A 508 2.54 -15.07 2.90
N THR A 509 3.22 -14.33 2.03
CA THR A 509 4.18 -14.85 1.06
C THR A 509 5.43 -14.00 1.01
N GLU A 510 6.60 -14.65 1.03
CA GLU A 510 7.91 -14.02 0.84
C GLU A 510 8.71 -14.83 -0.19
N ASP A 511 9.30 -14.15 -1.18
CA ASP A 511 10.07 -14.77 -2.27
C ASP A 511 9.31 -15.92 -2.98
N SER A 512 8.01 -15.72 -3.18
CA SER A 512 7.06 -16.74 -3.63
C SER A 512 6.29 -16.32 -4.88
N ALA A 513 5.63 -17.30 -5.52
CA ALA A 513 4.62 -17.11 -6.55
C ALA A 513 3.23 -17.50 -6.00
N LEU A 514 2.36 -16.50 -5.83
CA LEU A 514 0.98 -16.66 -5.37
C LEU A 514 0.00 -16.55 -6.54
N THR A 515 -0.83 -17.57 -6.73
CA THR A 515 -2.03 -17.49 -7.58
C THR A 515 -3.28 -17.60 -6.71
N SER A 516 -4.13 -16.59 -6.74
CA SER A 516 -5.36 -16.52 -5.94
C SER A 516 -6.60 -16.33 -6.82
N ASN A 517 -7.57 -17.23 -6.68
CA ASN A 517 -8.89 -17.12 -7.29
C ASN A 517 -10.03 -17.47 -6.33
N GLY A 518 -9.69 -17.73 -5.06
CA GLY A 518 -10.62 -17.97 -3.96
C GLY A 518 -11.02 -16.70 -3.21
N ASN A 519 -11.89 -16.85 -2.20
CA ASN A 519 -12.39 -15.75 -1.37
C ASN A 519 -11.54 -15.56 -0.12
N ILE A 520 -11.29 -14.31 0.26
CA ILE A 520 -10.56 -13.97 1.50
C ILE A 520 -11.33 -12.89 2.28
N SER A 521 -11.72 -13.18 3.50
CA SER A 521 -12.35 -12.25 4.43
C SER A 521 -11.46 -12.04 5.65
N VAL A 522 -11.22 -10.79 6.05
CA VAL A 522 -10.41 -10.46 7.24
C VAL A 522 -11.11 -9.45 8.14
N GLY A 523 -10.95 -9.62 9.46
CA GLY A 523 -11.47 -8.68 10.45
C GLY A 523 -10.59 -7.44 10.60
N LYS A 524 -10.71 -6.73 11.73
CA LYS A 524 -10.04 -5.44 11.99
C LYS A 524 -8.50 -5.56 12.05
N ASP A 525 -7.78 -4.51 11.66
CA ASP A 525 -6.33 -4.36 11.77
C ASP A 525 -5.54 -5.47 11.06
N SER A 526 -6.15 -6.11 10.06
CA SER A 526 -5.69 -7.32 9.39
C SER A 526 -5.28 -7.08 7.94
N ILE A 527 -4.68 -8.09 7.31
CA ILE A 527 -4.23 -8.05 5.91
C ILE A 527 -4.76 -9.28 5.19
N ALA A 528 -5.49 -9.12 4.08
CA ALA A 528 -5.94 -10.29 3.31
C ALA A 528 -4.76 -11.01 2.63
N VAL A 529 -3.90 -10.26 1.94
CA VAL A 529 -2.67 -10.78 1.33
C VAL A 529 -1.49 -9.88 1.64
N SER A 530 -0.46 -10.43 2.30
CA SER A 530 0.82 -9.78 2.54
C SER A 530 1.89 -10.44 1.67
N ALA A 531 2.37 -9.73 0.67
CA ALA A 531 3.34 -10.21 -0.31
C ALA A 531 4.63 -9.38 -0.22
N LYS A 532 5.74 -10.04 0.13
CA LYS A 532 7.08 -9.46 0.16
C LYS A 532 7.95 -10.07 -0.93
N ASN A 533 8.55 -9.24 -1.80
CA ASN A 533 9.38 -9.70 -2.94
C ASN A 533 8.77 -10.91 -3.70
N SER A 534 7.44 -10.89 -3.91
CA SER A 534 6.68 -12.04 -4.43
C SER A 534 5.90 -11.68 -5.68
N ASN A 535 5.74 -12.65 -6.59
CA ASN A 535 4.82 -12.55 -7.71
C ASN A 535 3.41 -12.88 -7.22
N VAL A 536 2.44 -12.01 -7.49
CA VAL A 536 1.03 -12.23 -7.13
C VAL A 536 0.17 -12.13 -8.36
N GLU A 537 -0.67 -13.14 -8.59
CA GLU A 537 -1.68 -13.15 -9.64
C GLU A 537 -3.05 -13.44 -9.05
N VAL A 538 -3.97 -12.50 -9.19
CA VAL A 538 -5.37 -12.64 -8.79
C VAL A 538 -6.23 -12.80 -10.04
N THR A 539 -6.85 -13.97 -10.20
CA THR A 539 -7.64 -14.27 -11.42
C THR A 539 -9.15 -14.32 -11.17
N ALA A 540 -9.61 -14.38 -9.92
CA ALA A 540 -10.99 -14.23 -9.50
C ALA A 540 -11.06 -14.03 -7.97
N GLY A 541 -12.24 -14.20 -7.37
CA GLY A 541 -12.46 -14.20 -5.93
C GLY A 541 -12.98 -12.88 -5.38
N THR A 542 -13.52 -12.93 -4.17
CA THR A 542 -14.03 -11.78 -3.41
C THR A 542 -13.19 -11.56 -2.16
N TYR A 543 -12.73 -10.32 -1.97
CA TYR A 543 -11.92 -9.91 -0.83
C TYR A 543 -12.75 -8.97 0.06
N ASN A 544 -13.12 -9.42 1.26
CA ASN A 544 -13.91 -8.65 2.23
C ASN A 544 -13.00 -8.01 3.26
N ILE A 545 -12.89 -6.68 3.21
CA ILE A 545 -11.93 -5.89 3.96
C ILE A 545 -12.68 -4.87 4.81
N ASN A 546 -12.40 -4.79 6.11
CA ASN A 546 -12.99 -3.78 7.00
C ASN A 546 -11.96 -3.29 8.02
N LYS A 547 -11.65 -1.98 8.01
CA LYS A 547 -10.58 -1.38 8.85
C LYS A 547 -9.25 -2.14 8.73
N SER A 548 -8.91 -2.52 7.50
CA SER A 548 -7.88 -3.49 7.16
C SER A 548 -7.32 -3.27 5.75
N ILE A 549 -6.32 -4.05 5.37
CA ILE A 549 -5.62 -3.95 4.08
C ILE A 549 -5.97 -5.15 3.20
N ALA A 550 -6.34 -4.93 1.94
CA ALA A 550 -6.54 -6.02 0.98
C ALA A 550 -5.20 -6.62 0.54
N PHE A 551 -4.32 -5.80 -0.05
CA PHE A 551 -3.01 -6.23 -0.50
C PHE A 551 -1.93 -5.34 0.10
N LYS A 552 -1.05 -5.92 0.92
CA LYS A 552 0.20 -5.29 1.33
C LYS A 552 1.33 -5.82 0.47
N ILE A 553 1.91 -4.94 -0.35
CA ILE A 553 2.99 -5.24 -1.29
C ILE A 553 4.24 -4.52 -0.79
N THR A 554 5.25 -5.29 -0.43
CA THR A 554 6.50 -4.76 0.14
C THR A 554 7.70 -5.26 -0.67
N ASP A 555 8.65 -4.37 -0.92
CA ASP A 555 9.90 -4.69 -1.63
C ASP A 555 9.63 -5.39 -2.99
N LEU A 556 8.72 -4.84 -3.82
CA LEU A 556 8.29 -5.51 -5.06
C LEU A 556 9.46 -5.84 -6.00
N GLY A 557 10.48 -4.97 -6.07
CA GLY A 557 11.68 -5.21 -6.88
C GLY A 557 11.35 -5.54 -8.35
N SER A 558 11.86 -6.68 -8.83
CA SER A 558 11.61 -7.20 -10.18
C SER A 558 10.34 -8.06 -10.32
N LYS A 559 9.54 -8.19 -9.25
CA LYS A 559 8.34 -9.02 -9.23
C LYS A 559 7.13 -8.26 -9.76
N THR A 560 6.02 -8.98 -9.91
CA THR A 560 4.77 -8.41 -10.44
C THR A 560 3.59 -8.67 -9.52
N PHE A 561 2.68 -7.68 -9.44
CA PHE A 561 1.33 -7.85 -8.95
C PHE A 561 0.35 -7.75 -10.12
N LYS A 562 -0.47 -8.77 -10.33
CA LYS A 562 -1.43 -8.86 -11.43
C LYS A 562 -2.84 -9.14 -10.91
N GLY A 563 -3.61 -8.09 -10.65
CA GLY A 563 -5.04 -8.17 -10.34
C GLY A 563 -5.88 -8.27 -11.62
N ASN A 564 -5.95 -9.44 -12.24
CA ASN A 564 -6.59 -9.64 -13.54
C ASN A 564 -8.13 -9.61 -13.48
N ALA A 565 -8.72 -10.18 -12.42
CA ALA A 565 -10.16 -10.15 -12.16
C ALA A 565 -10.46 -10.50 -10.69
N GLY A 566 -11.63 -10.10 -10.19
CA GLY A 566 -12.06 -10.27 -8.80
C GLY A 566 -12.72 -9.01 -8.25
N THR A 567 -13.20 -9.07 -7.00
CA THR A 567 -13.95 -7.98 -6.35
C THR A 567 -13.36 -7.63 -4.98
N LEU A 568 -13.19 -6.33 -4.71
CA LEU A 568 -12.80 -5.77 -3.41
C LEU A 568 -14.02 -5.15 -2.73
N ASN A 569 -14.49 -5.79 -1.67
CA ASN A 569 -15.51 -5.23 -0.79
C ASN A 569 -14.78 -4.43 0.32
N LEU A 570 -14.79 -3.09 0.20
CA LEU A 570 -14.01 -2.19 1.05
C LEU A 570 -14.91 -1.50 2.10
N GLY A 571 -14.79 -1.93 3.35
CA GLY A 571 -15.43 -1.31 4.50
C GLY A 571 -14.78 0.01 4.91
N GLU A 572 -15.28 0.60 5.99
CA GLU A 572 -14.75 1.86 6.55
C GLU A 572 -13.24 1.76 6.86
N ASP A 573 -12.49 2.81 6.51
CA ASP A 573 -11.04 2.96 6.76
C ASP A 573 -10.20 1.79 6.21
N SER A 574 -10.67 1.15 5.14
CA SER A 574 -9.93 0.08 4.47
C SER A 574 -8.92 0.62 3.47
N ILE A 575 -7.87 -0.15 3.21
CA ILE A 575 -6.86 0.14 2.19
C ILE A 575 -6.90 -0.97 1.14
N ALA A 576 -7.09 -0.62 -0.14
CA ALA A 576 -7.07 -1.63 -1.21
C ALA A 576 -5.64 -2.13 -1.46
N TYR A 577 -4.70 -1.21 -1.69
CA TYR A 577 -3.30 -1.54 -1.91
C TYR A 577 -2.40 -0.69 -0.99
N TYR A 578 -1.60 -1.35 -0.17
CA TYR A 578 -0.53 -0.74 0.61
C TYR A 578 0.80 -1.08 -0.05
N LEU A 579 1.51 -0.09 -0.55
CA LEU A 579 2.79 -0.19 -1.23
C LEU A 579 3.88 0.33 -0.30
N LYS A 580 4.91 -0.49 -0.05
CA LYS A 580 6.09 -0.10 0.73
C LYS A 580 7.37 -0.44 -0.02
N ASN A 581 8.32 0.49 -0.10
CA ASN A 581 9.60 0.31 -0.78
C ASN A 581 9.44 -0.30 -2.19
N SER A 582 8.40 0.12 -2.91
CA SER A 582 7.98 -0.54 -4.14
C SER A 582 7.95 0.44 -5.30
N ASN A 583 8.47 0.01 -6.45
CA ASN A 583 8.35 0.73 -7.71
C ASN A 583 7.31 0.05 -8.59
N ILE A 584 6.14 0.67 -8.73
CA ILE A 584 5.06 0.17 -9.57
C ILE A 584 4.98 0.93 -10.88
N THR A 585 4.73 0.18 -11.95
CA THR A 585 4.59 0.63 -13.33
C THR A 585 3.49 -0.18 -14.00
N SER A 586 2.99 0.26 -15.15
CA SER A 586 1.98 -0.48 -15.91
C SER A 586 2.41 -1.90 -16.35
N SER A 587 3.71 -2.23 -16.36
CA SER A 587 4.20 -3.56 -16.74
C SER A 587 4.24 -4.56 -15.58
N ASN A 588 4.48 -4.09 -14.35
CA ASN A 588 4.59 -4.95 -13.17
C ASN A 588 3.39 -4.83 -12.21
N PHE A 589 2.50 -3.87 -12.41
CA PHE A 589 1.30 -3.68 -11.61
C PHE A 589 0.06 -3.58 -12.52
N ILE A 590 -0.76 -4.64 -12.53
CA ILE A 590 -2.04 -4.69 -13.24
C ILE A 590 -3.17 -4.62 -12.22
N ASP A 591 -4.14 -3.74 -12.44
CA ASP A 591 -5.26 -3.50 -11.53
C ASP A 591 -6.59 -3.42 -12.28
N LYS A 592 -7.23 -4.59 -12.44
CA LYS A 592 -8.56 -4.76 -13.05
C LYS A 592 -9.60 -5.23 -12.04
N LEU A 593 -9.29 -5.16 -10.74
CA LEU A 593 -10.22 -5.59 -9.70
C LEU A 593 -11.40 -4.61 -9.60
N ALA A 594 -12.61 -5.17 -9.51
CA ALA A 594 -13.83 -4.43 -9.24
C ALA A 594 -13.86 -3.97 -7.78
N ILE A 595 -14.54 -2.88 -7.48
CA ILE A 595 -14.66 -2.35 -6.12
C ILE A 595 -16.13 -2.18 -5.73
N ASN A 596 -16.45 -2.53 -4.48
CA ASN A 596 -17.76 -2.37 -3.88
C ASN A 596 -17.59 -1.88 -2.43
N PRO A 597 -17.37 -0.57 -2.24
CA PRO A 597 -17.15 -0.02 -0.91
C PRO A 597 -18.46 0.15 -0.14
N THR A 598 -18.39 -0.03 1.17
CA THR A 598 -19.50 0.27 2.11
C THR A 598 -19.16 1.43 3.05
N GLY A 599 -17.94 1.99 2.97
CA GLY A 599 -17.48 3.13 3.76
C GLY A 599 -16.34 3.89 3.07
N LYS A 600 -15.76 4.90 3.74
CA LYS A 600 -14.57 5.62 3.24
C LYS A 600 -13.38 4.67 3.13
N TYR A 601 -12.53 4.84 2.13
CA TYR A 601 -11.34 4.01 1.94
C TYR A 601 -10.18 4.79 1.33
N THR A 602 -8.97 4.23 1.42
CA THR A 602 -7.81 4.63 0.63
C THR A 602 -7.54 3.58 -0.44
N TYR A 603 -7.47 3.98 -1.71
CA TYR A 603 -7.28 3.01 -2.78
C TYR A 603 -5.81 2.59 -2.91
N LEU A 604 -4.90 3.55 -3.07
CA LEU A 604 -3.47 3.33 -3.11
C LEU A 604 -2.85 4.07 -1.92
N TYR A 605 -2.26 3.35 -0.97
CA TYR A 605 -1.43 3.91 0.08
C TYR A 605 0.04 3.61 -0.26
N ALA A 606 0.84 4.64 -0.50
CA ALA A 606 2.25 4.50 -0.90
C ALA A 606 3.17 5.09 0.15
N GLU A 607 4.08 4.27 0.66
CA GLU A 607 5.12 4.62 1.62
C GLU A 607 6.49 4.32 1.03
N ASP A 608 7.38 5.31 0.97
CA ASP A 608 8.76 5.19 0.45
C ASP A 608 8.80 4.50 -0.93
N SER A 609 7.84 4.82 -1.79
CA SER A 609 7.56 4.10 -3.04
C SER A 609 7.56 5.03 -4.27
N ILE A 610 7.66 4.43 -5.45
CA ILE A 610 7.48 5.10 -6.74
C ILE A 610 6.23 4.54 -7.39
N VAL A 611 5.24 5.40 -7.64
CA VAL A 611 3.93 5.02 -8.17
C VAL A 611 3.75 5.59 -9.58
N ASN A 612 3.94 4.77 -10.61
CA ASN A 612 3.60 5.12 -11.99
C ASN A 612 2.30 4.41 -12.39
N TYR A 613 1.17 5.05 -12.12
CA TYR A 613 -0.15 4.43 -12.20
C TYR A 613 -0.90 4.84 -13.49
N LYS A 614 -1.51 3.84 -14.16
CA LYS A 614 -2.28 4.01 -15.39
C LYS A 614 -3.49 3.10 -15.41
N ASN A 615 -4.64 3.56 -14.90
CA ASN A 615 -5.92 2.85 -15.05
C ASN A 615 -7.10 3.83 -15.07
N GLN A 616 -8.28 3.30 -15.37
CA GLN A 616 -9.54 4.02 -15.17
C GLN A 616 -10.21 3.50 -13.91
N LYS A 617 -10.55 4.40 -12.97
CA LYS A 617 -11.23 4.04 -11.71
C LYS A 617 -12.26 5.09 -11.32
N THR A 618 -13.40 4.61 -10.82
CA THR A 618 -14.47 5.46 -10.28
C THR A 618 -14.54 5.30 -8.78
N ILE A 619 -14.38 6.39 -8.03
CA ILE A 619 -14.49 6.41 -6.57
C ILE A 619 -15.94 6.64 -6.18
N ASN A 620 -16.54 5.65 -5.53
CA ASN A 620 -17.96 5.56 -5.24
C ASN A 620 -18.29 5.66 -3.74
N SER A 621 -17.48 6.38 -2.95
CA SER A 621 -17.72 6.61 -1.51
C SER A 621 -17.21 7.98 -1.06
N ASP A 622 -17.99 8.67 -0.22
CA ASP A 622 -17.65 9.97 0.36
C ASP A 622 -16.36 9.89 1.20
N GLY A 623 -15.57 10.97 1.20
CA GLY A 623 -14.37 11.11 2.04
C GLY A 623 -13.20 10.19 1.65
N SER A 624 -13.29 9.45 0.55
CA SER A 624 -12.27 8.50 0.14
C SER A 624 -11.06 9.18 -0.52
N ILE A 625 -9.90 8.55 -0.38
CA ILE A 625 -8.63 9.01 -0.98
C ILE A 625 -8.24 8.02 -2.06
N PHE A 626 -8.01 8.49 -3.28
CA PHE A 626 -7.54 7.59 -4.33
C PHE A 626 -6.07 7.24 -4.14
N THR A 627 -5.18 8.22 -4.01
CA THR A 627 -3.76 7.95 -3.69
C THR A 627 -3.33 8.74 -2.47
N TYR A 628 -2.87 8.05 -1.44
CA TYR A 628 -2.17 8.61 -0.29
C TYR A 628 -0.67 8.37 -0.46
N ALA A 629 0.12 9.45 -0.50
CA ALA A 629 1.56 9.40 -0.73
C ALA A 629 2.31 9.89 0.50
N LYS A 630 3.13 9.00 1.08
CA LYS A 630 4.05 9.28 2.18
C LYS A 630 5.48 9.02 1.72
N ASN A 631 6.29 10.07 1.69
CA ASN A 631 7.66 10.08 1.18
C ASN A 631 7.84 9.38 -0.18
N SER A 632 6.81 9.48 -1.04
CA SER A 632 6.69 8.73 -2.29
C SER A 632 6.58 9.65 -3.50
N ASP A 633 7.14 9.20 -4.63
CA ASP A 633 6.98 9.86 -5.93
C ASP A 633 5.74 9.27 -6.62
N VAL A 634 4.80 10.12 -7.04
CA VAL A 634 3.55 9.69 -7.69
C VAL A 634 3.46 10.31 -9.07
N THR A 635 3.29 9.46 -10.08
CA THR A 635 2.98 9.84 -11.45
C THR A 635 1.70 9.14 -11.91
N PHE A 636 0.64 9.91 -12.16
CA PHE A 636 -0.49 9.44 -12.96
C PHE A 636 -0.13 9.58 -14.43
N GLU A 637 0.03 8.46 -15.11
CA GLU A 637 0.50 8.41 -16.50
C GLU A 637 -0.59 8.82 -17.50
N VAL A 638 -0.17 9.04 -18.75
CA VAL A 638 -1.11 9.33 -19.85
C VAL A 638 -2.09 8.15 -20.03
N GLY A 639 -3.38 8.48 -20.06
CA GLY A 639 -4.48 7.51 -20.13
C GLY A 639 -5.05 7.08 -18.78
N ASN A 640 -4.50 7.56 -17.66
CA ASN A 640 -5.14 7.45 -16.35
C ASN A 640 -6.41 8.33 -16.30
N ASP A 641 -7.54 7.79 -15.82
CA ASP A 641 -8.81 8.54 -15.65
C ASP A 641 -9.47 8.17 -14.31
N ILE A 642 -9.42 9.10 -13.35
CA ILE A 642 -10.04 8.94 -12.03
C ILE A 642 -11.27 9.82 -11.98
N SER A 643 -12.41 9.25 -11.59
CA SER A 643 -13.67 10.00 -11.50
C SER A 643 -14.45 9.76 -10.21
N SER A 644 -15.21 10.75 -9.76
CA SER A 644 -16.14 10.62 -8.65
C SER A 644 -17.23 11.70 -8.67
N ASN A 645 -18.42 11.35 -8.19
CA ASN A 645 -19.50 12.30 -7.86
C ASN A 645 -19.71 12.42 -6.34
N ASN A 646 -18.91 11.71 -5.53
CA ASN A 646 -19.03 11.68 -4.08
C ASN A 646 -18.33 12.88 -3.44
N LYS A 647 -18.80 13.26 -2.26
CA LYS A 647 -18.36 14.46 -1.54
C LYS A 647 -17.01 14.21 -0.88
N LYS A 648 -16.21 15.26 -0.75
CA LYS A 648 -14.93 15.27 -0.02
C LYS A 648 -13.95 14.18 -0.48
N VAL A 649 -13.97 13.82 -1.76
CA VAL A 649 -13.02 12.84 -2.32
C VAL A 649 -11.72 13.55 -2.65
N THR A 650 -10.59 12.91 -2.34
CA THR A 650 -9.26 13.42 -2.69
C THR A 650 -8.61 12.54 -3.74
N GLY A 651 -8.16 13.12 -4.86
CA GLY A 651 -7.44 12.41 -5.91
C GLY A 651 -6.06 11.97 -5.45
N ILE A 652 -5.22 12.93 -5.08
CA ILE A 652 -3.91 12.67 -4.47
C ILE A 652 -3.79 13.45 -3.17
N PHE A 653 -3.55 12.74 -2.06
CA PHE A 653 -3.15 13.31 -0.79
C PHE A 653 -1.66 13.05 -0.59
N SER A 654 -0.86 14.09 -0.40
CA SER A 654 0.60 13.99 -0.24
C SER A 654 1.04 14.51 1.12
N GLU A 655 1.51 13.59 1.97
CA GLU A 655 2.19 13.82 3.25
C GLU A 655 3.73 13.74 3.10
N ASN A 656 4.24 14.00 1.89
CA ASN A 656 5.68 14.00 1.65
C ASN A 656 6.39 15.06 2.49
N THR A 657 7.25 14.60 3.39
CA THR A 657 8.11 15.45 4.24
C THR A 657 9.57 15.42 3.78
N ALA A 658 9.97 14.35 3.06
CA ALA A 658 11.26 14.27 2.41
C ALA A 658 11.42 15.29 1.27
N THR A 659 12.63 15.83 1.09
CA THR A 659 12.96 16.76 0.01
C THR A 659 12.94 16.07 -1.35
N ALA A 660 12.73 16.85 -2.41
CA ALA A 660 12.79 16.42 -3.82
C ALA A 660 11.75 15.35 -4.24
N LYS A 661 10.64 15.21 -3.51
CA LYS A 661 9.51 14.35 -3.92
C LYS A 661 8.59 15.06 -4.90
N ASN A 662 8.08 14.30 -5.87
CA ASN A 662 7.28 14.83 -6.97
C ASN A 662 5.89 14.18 -7.03
N ILE A 663 4.88 15.01 -7.29
CA ILE A 663 3.51 14.60 -7.61
C ILE A 663 3.20 15.07 -9.04
N ILE A 664 3.09 14.15 -9.97
CA ILE A 664 2.95 14.41 -11.39
C ILE A 664 1.61 13.87 -11.89
N ASN A 665 0.74 14.73 -12.39
CA ASN A 665 -0.49 14.32 -13.08
C ASN A 665 -0.34 14.51 -14.59
N LYS A 666 -0.31 13.43 -15.38
CA LYS A 666 -0.41 13.45 -16.85
C LYS A 666 -1.77 12.94 -17.36
N GLY A 667 -2.61 12.42 -16.48
CA GLY A 667 -3.92 11.85 -16.79
C GLY A 667 -5.08 12.80 -16.49
N LYS A 668 -6.25 12.24 -16.19
CA LYS A 668 -7.46 12.96 -15.84
C LYS A 668 -7.90 12.64 -14.42
N ILE A 669 -8.22 13.69 -13.65
CA ILE A 669 -8.82 13.63 -12.32
C ILE A 669 -10.12 14.43 -12.38
N ASN A 670 -11.28 13.79 -12.20
CA ASN A 670 -12.61 14.40 -12.34
C ASN A 670 -13.50 14.14 -11.10
N LEU A 671 -13.46 15.04 -10.12
CA LEU A 671 -14.08 14.87 -8.80
C LEU A 671 -15.19 15.91 -8.59
N LEU A 672 -16.41 15.58 -9.04
CA LEU A 672 -17.52 16.52 -9.14
C LEU A 672 -18.34 16.69 -7.85
N GLY A 673 -18.10 15.87 -6.82
CA GLY A 673 -18.78 16.02 -5.54
C GLY A 673 -18.26 17.20 -4.72
N THR A 674 -19.11 17.75 -3.86
CA THR A 674 -18.82 18.97 -3.09
C THR A 674 -17.63 18.78 -2.15
N GLY A 675 -16.76 19.80 -2.03
CA GLY A 675 -15.57 19.76 -1.16
C GLY A 675 -14.46 18.79 -1.59
N SER A 676 -14.48 18.31 -2.84
CA SER A 676 -13.46 17.38 -3.35
C SER A 676 -12.16 18.11 -3.72
N LEU A 677 -11.04 17.41 -3.59
CA LEU A 677 -9.70 17.93 -3.82
C LEU A 677 -9.00 17.12 -4.92
N GLY A 678 -8.52 17.76 -5.99
CA GLY A 678 -7.79 17.07 -7.04
C GLY A 678 -6.44 16.56 -6.53
N ILE A 679 -5.57 17.50 -6.13
CA ILE A 679 -4.30 17.25 -5.46
C ILE A 679 -4.24 18.09 -4.19
N TYR A 680 -3.95 17.46 -3.06
CA TYR A 680 -3.72 18.10 -1.78
C TYR A 680 -2.34 17.71 -1.26
N ALA A 681 -1.49 18.69 -0.94
CA ALA A 681 -0.13 18.44 -0.45
C ALA A 681 0.26 19.40 0.69
N GLU A 682 0.70 18.85 1.82
CA GLU A 682 1.02 19.63 3.04
C GLU A 682 2.47 20.13 3.07
N GLY A 683 3.41 19.33 2.55
CA GLY A 683 4.85 19.62 2.56
C GLY A 683 5.35 20.46 1.39
N ASN A 684 6.67 20.73 1.37
CA ASN A 684 7.37 21.36 0.25
C ASN A 684 7.60 20.33 -0.87
N VAL A 685 6.56 20.09 -1.66
CA VAL A 685 6.50 19.09 -2.73
C VAL A 685 6.44 19.79 -4.08
N ASN A 686 7.10 19.20 -5.09
CA ASN A 686 6.96 19.64 -6.46
C ASN A 686 5.71 19.00 -7.08
N ILE A 687 4.73 19.82 -7.47
CA ILE A 687 3.50 19.39 -8.12
C ILE A 687 3.55 19.79 -9.58
N ILE A 688 3.41 18.82 -10.49
CA ILE A 688 3.44 19.06 -11.94
C ILE A 688 2.14 18.53 -12.54
N ASN A 689 1.28 19.43 -13.04
CA ASN A 689 0.06 19.06 -13.75
C ASN A 689 0.24 19.22 -15.27
N ASN A 690 0.44 18.10 -15.98
CA ASN A 690 0.39 18.00 -17.44
C ASN A 690 -0.99 17.58 -17.98
N GLY A 691 -1.83 17.01 -17.09
CA GLY A 691 -3.12 16.45 -17.43
C GLY A 691 -4.30 17.39 -17.20
N LYS A 692 -5.48 16.81 -16.95
CA LYS A 692 -6.70 17.55 -16.61
C LYS A 692 -7.13 17.26 -15.18
N ILE A 693 -7.42 18.31 -14.42
CA ILE A 693 -8.04 18.23 -13.10
C ILE A 693 -9.37 18.96 -13.16
N THR A 694 -10.42 18.36 -12.62
CA THR A 694 -11.76 18.96 -12.56
C THR A 694 -12.35 18.69 -11.18
N VAL A 695 -12.81 19.74 -10.50
CA VAL A 695 -13.50 19.67 -9.21
C VAL A 695 -14.87 20.34 -9.28
N GLY A 696 -15.82 19.80 -8.52
CA GLY A 696 -17.23 20.19 -8.56
C GLY A 696 -17.56 21.58 -8.00
N ASN A 697 -18.85 21.92 -8.07
CA ASN A 697 -19.42 23.12 -7.47
C ASN A 697 -19.59 22.94 -5.96
N THR A 698 -19.72 24.04 -5.21
CA THR A 698 -20.25 24.03 -3.84
C THR A 698 -21.27 25.14 -3.62
N THR A 699 -22.14 24.98 -2.63
CA THR A 699 -23.01 26.05 -2.10
C THR A 699 -22.45 26.66 -0.82
N ASP A 700 -21.53 25.96 -0.13
CA ASP A 700 -20.86 26.39 1.09
C ASP A 700 -19.38 26.71 0.78
N PRO A 701 -18.96 27.99 0.84
CA PRO A 701 -17.57 28.38 0.63
C PRO A 701 -16.57 27.72 1.59
N ASN A 702 -17.00 27.28 2.78
CA ASN A 702 -16.14 26.56 3.73
C ASN A 702 -15.88 25.10 3.31
N ASN A 703 -16.61 24.62 2.31
CA ASN A 703 -16.48 23.28 1.73
C ASN A 703 -16.26 23.38 0.21
N ALA A 704 -15.39 24.31 -0.20
CA ALA A 704 -14.98 24.53 -1.58
C ALA A 704 -14.23 23.33 -2.16
N GLY A 705 -14.51 22.99 -3.41
CA GLY A 705 -13.64 22.10 -4.17
C GLY A 705 -12.34 22.83 -4.55
N VAL A 706 -11.21 22.13 -4.54
CA VAL A 706 -9.93 22.71 -4.97
C VAL A 706 -9.22 21.79 -5.94
N GLY A 707 -8.88 22.28 -7.13
CA GLY A 707 -8.15 21.50 -8.12
C GLY A 707 -6.77 21.09 -7.61
N ILE A 708 -5.96 22.06 -7.21
CA ILE A 708 -4.64 21.83 -6.57
C ILE A 708 -4.55 22.70 -5.32
N TYR A 709 -4.33 22.08 -4.17
CA TYR A 709 -4.10 22.74 -2.89
C TYR A 709 -2.70 22.37 -2.37
N SER A 710 -1.77 23.32 -2.39
CA SER A 710 -0.43 23.15 -1.81
C SER A 710 0.14 24.47 -1.31
N PRO A 711 -0.11 24.85 -0.04
CA PRO A 711 0.33 26.13 0.51
C PRO A 711 1.85 26.27 0.58
N ASN A 712 2.59 25.16 0.68
CA ASN A 712 4.05 25.17 0.87
C ASN A 712 4.85 24.63 -0.33
N GLY A 713 4.18 24.03 -1.32
CA GLY A 713 4.83 23.40 -2.47
C GLY A 713 5.09 24.35 -3.64
N ASN A 714 5.83 23.83 -4.62
CA ASN A 714 6.01 24.47 -5.94
C ASN A 714 5.05 23.82 -6.94
N ILE A 715 4.16 24.63 -7.52
CA ILE A 715 3.14 24.17 -8.46
C ILE A 715 3.53 24.61 -9.87
N GLU A 716 3.79 23.64 -10.75
CA GLU A 716 3.90 23.85 -12.18
C GLU A 716 2.67 23.28 -12.88
N ASN A 717 1.92 24.14 -13.56
CA ASN A 717 0.81 23.71 -14.40
C ASN A 717 1.22 23.86 -15.87
N TYR A 718 0.97 22.81 -16.65
CA TYR A 718 1.08 22.76 -18.12
C TYR A 718 -0.26 22.38 -18.76
N GLY A 719 -1.13 21.69 -18.01
CA GLY A 719 -2.42 21.19 -18.46
C GLY A 719 -3.62 22.05 -18.03
N GLU A 720 -4.76 21.40 -17.81
CA GLU A 720 -6.05 22.04 -17.52
C GLU A 720 -6.46 21.81 -16.05
N VAL A 721 -6.92 22.86 -15.37
CA VAL A 721 -7.53 22.80 -14.03
C VAL A 721 -8.88 23.53 -14.08
N VAL A 722 -9.96 22.81 -13.79
CA VAL A 722 -11.33 23.34 -13.81
C VAL A 722 -11.95 23.21 -12.44
N ALA A 723 -12.35 24.33 -11.84
CA ALA A 723 -13.12 24.36 -10.61
C ALA A 723 -14.53 24.87 -10.86
N GLY A 724 -15.50 24.29 -10.17
CA GLY A 724 -16.89 24.70 -10.21
C GLY A 724 -17.17 26.06 -9.54
N ASN A 725 -18.46 26.36 -9.37
CA ASN A 725 -18.94 27.53 -8.65
C ASN A 725 -18.47 27.49 -7.18
N LYS A 726 -18.13 28.66 -6.63
CA LYS A 726 -17.64 28.87 -5.25
C LYS A 726 -16.43 28.00 -4.88
N SER A 727 -15.66 27.58 -5.88
CA SER A 727 -14.53 26.66 -5.75
C SER A 727 -13.25 27.29 -6.29
N ALA A 728 -12.11 26.67 -6.01
CA ALA A 728 -10.80 27.18 -6.38
C ALA A 728 -10.08 26.28 -7.40
N GLY A 729 -9.46 26.87 -8.41
CA GLY A 729 -8.63 26.13 -9.37
C GLY A 729 -7.33 25.68 -8.72
N ILE A 730 -6.43 26.63 -8.49
CA ILE A 730 -5.13 26.39 -7.86
C ILE A 730 -4.98 27.30 -6.63
N TYR A 731 -4.66 26.69 -5.49
CA TYR A 731 -4.32 27.36 -4.25
C TYR A 731 -2.90 26.93 -3.83
N GLY A 732 -1.97 27.87 -3.75
CA GLY A 732 -0.62 27.58 -3.27
C GLY A 732 0.18 28.82 -2.96
N SER A 733 1.50 28.71 -2.80
CA SER A 733 2.36 29.90 -2.61
C SER A 733 3.22 30.18 -3.84
N ASN A 734 3.95 29.18 -4.35
CA ASN A 734 4.74 29.30 -5.57
C ASN A 734 4.01 28.67 -6.76
N ILE A 735 3.38 29.51 -7.59
CA ILE A 735 2.56 29.07 -8.72
C ILE A 735 3.20 29.53 -10.03
N ASN A 736 3.56 28.57 -10.88
CA ASN A 736 4.11 28.79 -12.20
C ASN A 736 3.15 28.19 -13.25
N LEU A 737 2.40 29.04 -13.94
CA LEU A 737 1.56 28.62 -15.06
C LEU A 737 2.39 28.67 -16.34
N LYS A 738 2.67 27.50 -16.90
CA LYS A 738 3.55 27.32 -18.06
C LYS A 738 2.75 27.35 -19.36
N ALA A 739 3.44 27.31 -20.50
CA ALA A 739 2.82 27.31 -21.81
C ALA A 739 1.70 26.26 -21.92
N ASN A 740 0.58 26.64 -22.54
CA ASN A 740 -0.66 25.85 -22.69
C ASN A 740 -1.53 25.64 -21.43
N SER A 741 -1.12 26.17 -20.26
CA SER A 741 -1.95 26.11 -19.06
C SER A 741 -3.34 26.68 -19.28
N LYS A 742 -4.36 25.97 -18.81
CA LYS A 742 -5.73 26.46 -18.72
C LYS A 742 -6.23 26.31 -17.29
N VAL A 743 -6.59 27.41 -16.64
CA VAL A 743 -7.16 27.38 -15.29
C VAL A 743 -8.49 28.10 -15.30
N SER A 744 -9.55 27.45 -14.81
CA SER A 744 -10.87 28.06 -14.74
C SER A 744 -11.56 27.85 -13.40
N ALA A 745 -12.31 28.85 -12.96
CA ALA A 745 -13.25 28.75 -11.84
C ALA A 745 -14.65 29.22 -12.25
N GLY A 746 -15.69 28.62 -11.66
CA GLY A 746 -17.08 29.02 -11.87
C GLY A 746 -17.45 30.33 -11.18
N ASP A 747 -18.76 30.58 -11.08
CA ASP A 747 -19.30 31.78 -10.42
C ASP A 747 -18.88 31.82 -8.94
N GLU A 748 -18.56 33.01 -8.44
CA GLU A 748 -18.08 33.25 -7.06
C GLU A 748 -16.82 32.44 -6.69
N GLY A 749 -16.10 31.89 -7.67
CA GLY A 749 -14.88 31.11 -7.47
C GLY A 749 -13.59 31.92 -7.56
N THR A 750 -12.45 31.23 -7.36
CA THR A 750 -11.11 31.82 -7.58
C THR A 750 -10.29 30.89 -8.48
N ALA A 751 -9.87 31.35 -9.66
CA ALA A 751 -9.12 30.47 -10.57
C ALA A 751 -7.70 30.19 -10.04
N VAL A 752 -6.98 31.23 -9.60
CA VAL A 752 -5.63 31.11 -9.04
C VAL A 752 -5.49 31.94 -7.77
N TYR A 753 -5.06 31.32 -6.68
CA TYR A 753 -4.80 31.97 -5.40
C TYR A 753 -3.36 31.68 -4.92
N ALA A 754 -2.55 32.72 -4.79
CA ALA A 754 -1.22 32.64 -4.18
C ALA A 754 -1.17 33.25 -2.77
N ALA A 755 -0.78 32.43 -1.79
CA ALA A 755 -0.51 32.82 -0.42
C ALA A 755 0.84 33.55 -0.32
N GLY A 756 0.86 34.83 -0.67
CA GLY A 756 1.92 35.78 -0.30
C GLY A 756 3.16 35.85 -1.21
N ASN A 757 3.29 34.98 -2.21
CA ASN A 757 4.43 34.93 -3.13
C ASN A 757 4.05 35.33 -4.58
N ASN A 758 5.04 35.32 -5.48
CA ASN A 758 4.89 35.74 -6.87
C ASN A 758 4.16 34.67 -7.71
N ILE A 759 3.27 35.11 -8.61
CA ILE A 759 2.65 34.27 -9.63
C ILE A 759 3.27 34.60 -10.98
N ASN A 760 3.87 33.60 -11.62
CA ASN A 760 4.41 33.73 -12.98
C ASN A 760 3.45 33.11 -14.00
N ILE A 761 2.90 33.94 -14.88
CA ILE A 761 2.01 33.54 -15.98
C ILE A 761 2.79 33.63 -17.29
N LEU A 762 3.26 32.50 -17.81
CA LEU A 762 4.04 32.46 -19.05
C LEU A 762 3.16 32.67 -20.31
N SER A 763 3.84 32.79 -21.45
CA SER A 763 3.16 32.99 -22.74
C SER A 763 2.15 31.87 -23.06
N GLY A 764 0.98 32.26 -23.57
CA GLY A 764 -0.07 31.34 -24.03
C GLY A 764 -0.96 30.72 -22.94
N VAL A 765 -0.78 31.10 -21.67
CA VAL A 765 -1.65 30.68 -20.55
C VAL A 765 -3.05 31.26 -20.70
N GLN A 766 -4.09 30.51 -20.30
CA GLN A 766 -5.48 30.97 -20.26
C GLN A 766 -6.04 30.83 -18.84
N VAL A 767 -6.56 31.92 -18.29
CA VAL A 767 -7.25 31.95 -17.00
C VAL A 767 -8.67 32.48 -17.22
N THR A 768 -9.67 31.74 -16.74
CA THR A 768 -11.08 32.12 -16.88
C THR A 768 -11.78 32.08 -15.52
N ALA A 769 -12.56 33.10 -15.18
CA ALA A 769 -13.41 33.09 -13.98
C ALA A 769 -14.85 33.47 -14.31
N GLY A 770 -15.81 32.87 -13.61
CA GLY A 770 -17.24 33.14 -13.76
C GLY A 770 -17.66 34.54 -13.28
N LYS A 771 -18.93 34.71 -12.95
CA LYS A 771 -19.48 35.95 -12.37
C LYS A 771 -19.08 36.09 -10.91
N LYS A 772 -18.92 37.33 -10.43
CA LYS A 772 -18.54 37.68 -9.04
C LYS A 772 -17.30 36.92 -8.56
N ALA A 773 -16.41 36.57 -9.47
CA ALA A 773 -15.28 35.68 -9.23
C ALA A 773 -13.96 36.47 -9.20
N THR A 774 -12.90 35.80 -8.76
CA THR A 774 -11.53 36.31 -8.87
C THR A 774 -10.73 35.47 -9.86
N GLY A 775 -10.15 36.10 -10.87
CA GLY A 775 -9.24 35.41 -11.80
C GLY A 775 -7.96 35.00 -11.07
N ILE A 776 -7.18 35.99 -10.67
CA ILE A 776 -5.89 35.79 -10.01
C ILE A 776 -5.87 36.61 -8.72
N TYR A 777 -5.52 35.97 -7.61
CA TYR A 777 -5.22 36.61 -6.34
C TYR A 777 -3.76 36.35 -5.97
N GLY A 778 -2.95 37.38 -5.77
CA GLY A 778 -1.54 37.21 -5.41
C GLY A 778 -0.88 38.47 -4.84
N LYS A 779 0.43 38.39 -4.59
CA LYS A 779 1.25 39.57 -4.31
C LYS A 779 1.71 40.15 -5.66
N SER A 780 2.86 39.73 -6.18
CA SER A 780 3.29 40.12 -7.53
C SER A 780 2.64 39.23 -8.59
N VAL A 781 2.18 39.84 -9.69
CA VAL A 781 1.51 39.14 -10.81
C VAL A 781 2.03 39.64 -12.14
N ASN A 782 2.67 38.78 -12.92
CA ASN A 782 3.23 39.13 -14.23
C ASN A 782 2.55 38.29 -15.32
N LEU A 783 1.89 38.97 -16.27
CA LEU A 783 1.27 38.37 -17.45
C LEU A 783 2.19 38.55 -18.65
N ASP A 784 2.71 37.45 -19.17
CA ASP A 784 3.57 37.44 -20.34
C ASP A 784 2.78 37.59 -21.66
N THR A 785 3.49 37.79 -22.77
CA THR A 785 2.83 37.99 -24.09
C THR A 785 1.92 36.81 -24.45
N ASN A 786 0.77 37.08 -25.09
CA ASN A 786 -0.24 36.08 -25.49
C ASN A 786 -0.97 35.35 -24.34
N SER A 787 -0.74 35.68 -23.07
CA SER A 787 -1.60 35.19 -21.99
C SER A 787 -3.02 35.75 -22.12
N LYS A 788 -4.06 34.97 -21.79
CA LYS A 788 -5.47 35.40 -21.83
C LYS A 788 -6.10 35.30 -20.45
N LEU A 789 -6.70 36.38 -19.98
CA LEU A 789 -7.42 36.43 -18.71
C LEU A 789 -8.84 36.96 -18.95
N ASN A 790 -9.84 36.12 -18.75
CA ASN A 790 -11.24 36.45 -18.99
C ASN A 790 -12.05 36.28 -17.71
N VAL A 791 -12.71 37.33 -17.24
CA VAL A 791 -13.57 37.25 -16.05
C VAL A 791 -15.00 37.72 -16.36
N GLY A 792 -15.98 37.13 -15.66
CA GLY A 792 -17.39 37.46 -15.81
C GLY A 792 -17.79 38.80 -15.19
N GLU A 793 -19.09 39.04 -15.13
CA GLU A 793 -19.70 40.22 -14.50
C GLU A 793 -19.36 40.34 -13.00
N GLY A 794 -19.19 41.55 -12.46
CA GLY A 794 -18.86 41.78 -11.04
C GLY A 794 -17.54 41.18 -10.56
N SER A 795 -16.61 40.88 -11.47
CA SER A 795 -15.43 40.07 -11.17
C SER A 795 -14.14 40.88 -11.19
N THR A 796 -13.13 40.43 -10.44
CA THR A 796 -11.80 41.02 -10.48
C THR A 796 -10.87 40.09 -11.25
N ALA A 797 -10.26 40.59 -12.33
CA ALA A 797 -9.32 39.81 -13.12
C ALA A 797 -8.04 39.55 -12.34
N VAL A 798 -7.42 40.60 -11.80
CA VAL A 798 -6.26 40.49 -10.91
C VAL A 798 -6.51 41.26 -9.62
N TYR A 799 -6.41 40.57 -8.48
CA TYR A 799 -6.37 41.15 -7.15
C TYR A 799 -4.94 41.03 -6.61
N SER A 800 -4.29 42.16 -6.35
CA SER A 800 -2.93 42.21 -5.80
C SER A 800 -2.89 42.92 -4.45
N ARG A 801 -2.15 42.34 -3.49
CA ARG A 801 -1.90 42.95 -2.16
C ARG A 801 -0.52 43.62 -2.04
N GLY A 802 0.22 43.76 -3.13
CA GLY A 802 1.57 44.35 -3.07
C GLY A 802 2.51 43.83 -4.16
N GLY A 803 3.72 44.38 -4.24
CA GLY A 803 4.74 43.91 -5.19
C GLY A 803 4.61 44.53 -6.58
N THR A 804 5.16 43.87 -7.59
CA THR A 804 5.10 44.35 -8.99
C THR A 804 3.98 43.63 -9.73
N VAL A 805 3.15 44.39 -10.44
CA VAL A 805 2.16 43.86 -11.37
C VAL A 805 2.48 44.36 -12.77
N GLU A 806 2.79 43.44 -13.68
CA GLU A 806 3.11 43.77 -15.07
C GLU A 806 2.19 43.03 -16.05
N PHE A 807 1.54 43.77 -16.94
CA PHE A 807 0.81 43.23 -18.09
C PHE A 807 1.60 43.52 -19.36
N LYS A 808 2.33 42.52 -19.89
CA LYS A 808 3.17 42.72 -21.07
C LYS A 808 2.35 42.95 -22.34
N ASN A 809 3.00 43.53 -23.36
CA ASN A 809 2.40 43.70 -24.67
C ASN A 809 1.89 42.38 -25.25
N GLY A 810 0.71 42.38 -25.88
CA GLY A 810 0.04 41.20 -26.41
C GLY A 810 -0.68 40.31 -25.39
N SER A 811 -0.58 40.56 -24.08
CA SER A 811 -1.43 39.89 -23.08
C SER A 811 -2.87 40.39 -23.21
N GLN A 812 -3.86 39.50 -23.19
CA GLN A 812 -5.27 39.84 -23.39
C GLN A 812 -6.02 39.76 -22.06
N ILE A 813 -6.66 40.86 -21.67
CA ILE A 813 -7.52 40.88 -20.48
C ILE A 813 -8.93 41.36 -20.88
N THR A 814 -9.93 40.55 -20.56
CA THR A 814 -11.35 40.88 -20.77
C THR A 814 -12.10 40.81 -19.45
N THR A 815 -12.78 41.90 -19.10
CA THR A 815 -13.68 41.96 -17.94
C THR A 815 -15.15 41.98 -18.38
N GLY A 816 -16.02 41.43 -17.52
CA GLY A 816 -17.47 41.56 -17.67
C GLY A 816 -17.96 42.98 -17.36
N ASN A 817 -19.28 43.15 -17.28
CA ASN A 817 -19.90 44.42 -16.90
C ASN A 817 -19.98 44.57 -15.37
N ASN A 818 -20.49 45.70 -14.90
CA ASN A 818 -20.98 45.93 -13.54
C ASN A 818 -19.97 45.63 -12.44
N ASP A 819 -19.15 46.63 -12.09
CA ASP A 819 -18.09 46.58 -11.08
C ASP A 819 -16.97 45.58 -11.38
N SER A 820 -16.86 45.13 -12.63
CA SER A 820 -15.72 44.30 -13.03
C SER A 820 -14.45 45.13 -13.11
N THR A 821 -13.33 44.56 -12.68
CA THR A 821 -12.07 45.28 -12.52
C THR A 821 -10.92 44.53 -13.18
N VAL A 822 -10.11 45.20 -14.01
CA VAL A 822 -8.89 44.59 -14.61
C VAL A 822 -7.86 44.33 -13.50
N LEU A 823 -7.52 45.36 -12.72
CA LEU A 823 -6.64 45.24 -11.57
C LEU A 823 -7.22 45.96 -10.36
N TYR A 824 -7.38 45.22 -9.26
CA TYR A 824 -7.57 45.78 -7.93
C TYR A 824 -6.25 45.64 -7.16
N TYR A 825 -5.55 46.76 -6.95
CA TYR A 825 -4.28 46.81 -6.26
C TYR A 825 -4.43 47.46 -4.89
N ASP A 826 -4.11 46.72 -3.83
CA ASP A 826 -4.23 47.12 -2.43
C ASP A 826 -2.94 46.80 -1.66
N GLY A 827 -1.87 47.47 -2.07
CA GLY A 827 -0.53 47.31 -1.51
C GLY A 827 0.20 48.64 -1.40
N ASN A 828 1.42 48.62 -0.85
CA ASN A 828 2.24 49.82 -0.67
C ASN A 828 3.54 49.69 -1.45
N ASN A 829 4.10 50.81 -1.92
CA ASN A 829 5.36 50.87 -2.67
C ASN A 829 5.38 49.96 -3.91
N GLY A 830 4.21 49.80 -4.54
CA GLY A 830 4.00 48.96 -5.71
C GLY A 830 4.46 49.58 -7.02
N ASN A 831 4.86 48.72 -7.96
CA ASN A 831 5.06 49.09 -9.35
C ASN A 831 4.00 48.38 -10.20
N ILE A 832 3.13 49.16 -10.84
CA ILE A 832 2.05 48.66 -11.68
C ILE A 832 2.32 49.12 -13.10
N ILE A 833 2.52 48.18 -14.01
CA ILE A 833 2.99 48.47 -15.38
C ILE A 833 2.00 47.84 -16.36
N ASN A 834 1.32 48.69 -17.14
CA ASN A 834 0.43 48.27 -18.20
C ASN A 834 1.07 48.49 -19.58
N ASN A 835 1.54 47.43 -20.21
CA ASN A 835 2.08 47.45 -21.57
C ASN A 835 1.13 46.80 -22.59
N THR A 836 0.00 46.24 -22.17
CA THR A 836 -0.91 45.49 -23.07
C THR A 836 -1.69 46.39 -24.03
N ASP A 837 -1.73 45.97 -25.29
CA ASP A 837 -2.54 46.51 -26.38
C ASP A 837 -3.94 45.86 -26.50
N LYS A 838 -4.27 44.90 -25.63
CA LYS A 838 -5.48 44.06 -25.70
C LYS A 838 -6.29 44.08 -24.41
N LEU A 839 -6.74 45.27 -24.02
CA LEU A 839 -7.68 45.46 -22.91
C LEU A 839 -9.11 45.61 -23.40
N ASN A 840 -10.02 44.83 -22.83
CA ASN A 840 -11.46 44.96 -23.05
C ASN A 840 -12.18 45.14 -21.71
N ILE A 841 -12.59 46.37 -21.41
CA ILE A 841 -13.27 46.75 -20.17
C ILE A 841 -14.79 46.75 -20.43
N GLY A 842 -15.58 46.11 -19.57
CA GLY A 842 -17.04 46.11 -19.67
C GLY A 842 -17.69 47.47 -19.36
N ASN A 843 -19.02 47.54 -19.44
CA ASN A 843 -19.76 48.72 -18.98
C ASN A 843 -19.78 48.78 -17.45
N ASN A 844 -19.90 49.99 -16.88
CA ASN A 844 -19.95 50.22 -15.44
C ASN A 844 -18.79 49.52 -14.72
N SER A 845 -17.55 49.69 -15.19
CA SER A 845 -16.41 48.86 -14.78
C SER A 845 -15.12 49.67 -14.67
N TYR A 846 -14.12 49.07 -14.05
CA TYR A 846 -12.84 49.71 -13.76
C TYR A 846 -11.72 49.03 -14.54
N GLY A 847 -10.80 49.83 -15.09
CA GLY A 847 -9.50 49.32 -15.49
C GLY A 847 -8.70 49.01 -14.23
N PHE A 848 -8.12 50.05 -13.64
CA PHE A 848 -7.15 49.93 -12.57
C PHE A 848 -7.64 50.68 -11.33
N ILE A 849 -7.90 49.95 -10.24
CA ILE A 849 -8.15 50.51 -8.92
C ILE A 849 -6.85 50.42 -8.13
N ILE A 850 -6.34 51.56 -7.67
CA ILE A 850 -5.07 51.65 -6.94
C ILE A 850 -5.33 52.23 -5.55
N LYS A 851 -4.99 51.45 -4.53
CA LYS A 851 -5.08 51.78 -3.11
C LYS A 851 -3.75 51.49 -2.43
N GLY A 852 -3.64 51.96 -1.18
CA GLY A 852 -2.43 51.90 -0.38
C GLY A 852 -1.63 53.20 -0.50
N GLN A 853 -0.33 53.11 -0.32
CA GLN A 853 0.57 54.25 -0.22
C GLN A 853 1.76 54.13 -1.17
N ASN A 854 2.13 55.27 -1.78
CA ASN A 854 3.35 55.43 -2.58
C ASN A 854 3.47 54.40 -3.73
N ASN A 855 2.35 54.08 -4.37
CA ASN A 855 2.32 53.20 -5.52
C ASN A 855 2.57 53.97 -6.82
N LYS A 856 3.25 53.32 -7.76
CA LYS A 856 3.59 53.87 -9.07
C LYS A 856 2.87 53.08 -10.15
N PHE A 857 2.00 53.76 -10.89
CA PHE A 857 1.32 53.22 -12.07
C PHE A 857 1.88 53.82 -13.34
N GLU A 858 2.23 52.97 -14.30
CA GLU A 858 2.67 53.35 -15.64
C GLU A 858 1.83 52.65 -16.70
N ASN A 859 1.20 53.43 -17.57
CA ASN A 859 0.56 52.93 -18.77
C ASN A 859 1.40 53.27 -20.01
N ASN A 860 2.00 52.23 -20.60
CA ASN A 860 2.87 52.30 -21.77
C ASN A 860 2.33 51.43 -22.93
N SER A 861 1.05 51.09 -22.91
CA SER A 861 0.38 50.39 -24.02
C SER A 861 0.59 51.13 -25.35
N THR A 862 0.97 50.38 -26.38
CA THR A 862 1.03 50.86 -27.78
C THR A 862 -0.33 50.77 -28.48
N GLY A 863 -1.31 50.09 -27.87
CA GLY A 863 -2.65 49.94 -28.39
C GLY A 863 -3.55 51.12 -28.03
N ASN A 864 -4.72 51.19 -28.68
CA ASN A 864 -5.76 52.15 -28.33
C ASN A 864 -6.70 51.54 -27.27
N ILE A 865 -6.78 52.16 -26.09
CA ILE A 865 -7.62 51.68 -24.99
C ILE A 865 -9.00 52.31 -25.13
N ALA A 866 -10.03 51.50 -25.37
CA ALA A 866 -11.40 51.98 -25.54
C ALA A 866 -12.25 51.73 -24.29
N LEU A 867 -12.85 52.79 -23.75
CA LEU A 867 -13.81 52.70 -22.65
C LEU A 867 -15.25 52.61 -23.17
N LYS A 868 -16.06 51.81 -22.48
CA LYS A 868 -17.51 51.69 -22.72
C LYS A 868 -18.26 52.71 -21.86
N ASN A 869 -19.49 52.46 -21.41
CA ASN A 869 -20.23 53.43 -20.58
C ASN A 869 -19.86 53.32 -19.10
N ASN A 870 -19.94 54.43 -18.36
CA ASN A 870 -19.81 54.53 -16.90
C ASN A 870 -18.55 53.88 -16.35
N SER A 871 -17.44 53.98 -17.08
CA SER A 871 -16.20 53.26 -16.82
C SER A 871 -15.07 54.20 -16.47
N VAL A 872 -14.21 53.73 -15.57
CA VAL A 872 -13.02 54.47 -15.13
C VAL A 872 -11.79 53.68 -15.54
N PHE A 873 -10.90 54.28 -16.35
CA PHE A 873 -9.68 53.60 -16.74
C PHE A 873 -8.70 53.48 -15.57
N VAL A 874 -8.33 54.59 -14.93
CA VAL A 874 -7.53 54.58 -13.69
C VAL A 874 -8.29 55.28 -12.58
N TYR A 875 -8.45 54.59 -11.46
CA TYR A 875 -9.02 55.10 -10.22
C TYR A 875 -8.02 54.94 -9.07
N SER A 876 -7.25 55.99 -8.80
CA SER A 876 -6.25 56.00 -7.73
C SER A 876 -6.74 56.76 -6.50
N LYS A 877 -6.82 56.05 -5.37
CA LYS A 877 -7.03 56.62 -4.03
C LYS A 877 -5.72 56.88 -3.28
N ASP A 878 -4.59 56.52 -3.87
CA ASP A 878 -3.27 56.72 -3.27
C ASP A 878 -2.85 58.18 -3.42
N SER A 879 -2.90 58.93 -2.31
CA SER A 879 -2.56 60.36 -2.28
C SER A 879 -1.07 60.63 -2.46
N ASP A 880 -0.23 59.65 -2.12
CA ASP A 880 1.23 59.79 -2.14
C ASP A 880 1.83 59.07 -3.37
N GLY A 881 1.00 58.33 -4.11
CA GLY A 881 1.35 57.61 -5.32
C GLY A 881 1.42 58.49 -6.57
N SER A 882 1.80 57.85 -7.68
CA SER A 882 1.93 58.49 -8.98
C SER A 882 1.31 57.64 -10.10
N VAL A 883 0.60 58.30 -11.01
CA VAL A 883 0.01 57.74 -12.24
C VAL A 883 0.70 58.38 -13.44
N ILE A 884 1.24 57.59 -14.36
CA ILE A 884 1.82 58.07 -15.61
C ILE A 884 1.09 57.39 -16.77
N ASN A 885 0.43 58.18 -17.62
CA ASN A 885 -0.20 57.69 -18.85
C ASN A 885 0.58 58.14 -20.08
N ARG A 886 1.06 57.20 -20.88
CA ARG A 886 1.69 57.45 -22.20
C ARG A 886 0.86 56.94 -23.38
N SER A 887 -0.25 56.26 -23.10
CA SER A 887 -1.07 55.59 -24.12
C SER A 887 -2.29 56.41 -24.52
N ASN A 888 -2.88 56.01 -25.65
CA ASN A 888 -4.12 56.58 -26.16
C ASN A 888 -5.33 55.95 -25.47
N ILE A 889 -6.21 56.79 -24.94
CA ILE A 889 -7.47 56.39 -24.31
C ILE A 889 -8.61 57.04 -25.10
N THR A 890 -9.56 56.23 -25.57
CA THR A 890 -10.70 56.67 -26.36
C THR A 890 -12.01 56.26 -25.70
N SER A 891 -13.07 57.01 -25.96
CA SER A 891 -14.41 56.63 -25.52
C SER A 891 -15.48 57.19 -26.45
N SER A 892 -16.37 56.32 -26.90
CA SER A 892 -17.69 56.69 -27.45
C SER A 892 -18.82 56.52 -26.44
N GLY A 893 -18.49 56.09 -25.21
CA GLY A 893 -19.44 55.86 -24.13
C GLY A 893 -19.81 57.14 -23.37
N LYS A 894 -20.68 56.97 -22.37
CA LYS A 894 -21.17 58.04 -21.49
C LYS A 894 -20.49 57.99 -20.12
N GLU A 895 -20.29 59.15 -19.49
CA GLU A 895 -19.92 59.30 -18.07
C GLU A 895 -18.63 58.57 -17.66
N ASN A 896 -17.62 58.62 -18.52
CA ASN A 896 -16.34 57.96 -18.29
C ASN A 896 -15.29 58.88 -17.67
N TYR A 897 -14.32 58.26 -17.00
CA TYR A 897 -13.14 58.93 -16.48
C TYR A 897 -11.89 58.25 -17.05
N ALA A 898 -11.00 59.01 -17.68
CA ALA A 898 -9.72 58.43 -18.09
C ALA A 898 -8.80 58.25 -16.87
N ILE A 899 -8.60 59.33 -16.10
CA ILE A 899 -7.77 59.28 -14.89
C ILE A 899 -8.49 60.00 -13.77
N TYR A 900 -8.83 59.26 -12.71
CA TYR A 900 -9.24 59.78 -11.41
C TYR A 900 -8.10 59.56 -10.44
N SER A 901 -7.57 60.62 -9.82
CA SER A 901 -6.41 60.49 -8.91
C SER A 901 -6.50 61.39 -7.69
N SER A 902 -6.21 60.82 -6.53
CA SER A 902 -5.90 61.55 -5.30
C SER A 902 -4.43 61.97 -5.18
N GLY A 903 -3.52 61.26 -5.84
CA GLY A 903 -2.09 61.56 -5.91
C GLY A 903 -1.68 62.22 -7.22
N ARG A 904 -0.36 62.23 -7.49
CA ARG A 904 0.19 62.82 -8.73
C ARG A 904 -0.29 62.03 -9.95
N ALA A 905 -0.68 62.70 -11.02
CA ALA A 905 -0.94 62.04 -12.30
C ALA A 905 -0.37 62.84 -13.47
N ASP A 906 0.38 62.22 -14.37
CA ASP A 906 0.96 62.84 -15.56
C ASP A 906 0.43 62.15 -16.83
N ASN A 907 -0.27 62.89 -17.69
CA ASN A 907 -0.71 62.42 -19.01
C ASN A 907 0.22 62.95 -20.11
N TYR A 908 0.83 62.04 -20.86
CA TYR A 908 1.62 62.30 -22.07
C TYR A 908 0.90 61.83 -23.35
N GLY A 909 -0.16 61.02 -23.23
CA GLY A 909 -0.89 60.43 -24.36
C GLY A 909 -2.11 61.23 -24.82
N ASN A 910 -2.81 60.71 -25.83
CA ASN A 910 -4.09 61.27 -26.31
C ASN A 910 -5.27 60.68 -25.55
N ILE A 911 -6.00 61.51 -24.81
CA ILE A 911 -7.31 61.18 -24.23
C ILE A 911 -8.37 61.77 -25.15
N ASP A 912 -9.06 60.92 -25.92
CA ASP A 912 -10.06 61.34 -26.89
C ASP A 912 -11.46 60.82 -26.52
N PHE A 913 -12.20 61.68 -25.84
CA PHE A 913 -13.60 61.44 -25.48
C PHE A 913 -14.57 62.20 -26.39
N SER A 914 -14.09 62.75 -27.51
CA SER A 914 -14.87 63.61 -28.41
C SER A 914 -16.12 62.91 -28.98
N SER A 915 -16.09 61.59 -29.14
CA SER A 915 -17.23 60.78 -29.56
C SER A 915 -18.21 60.40 -28.44
N GLY A 916 -17.91 60.77 -27.19
CA GLY A 916 -18.68 60.42 -25.99
C GLY A 916 -19.51 61.57 -25.44
N VAL A 917 -20.19 61.30 -24.32
CA VAL A 917 -21.03 62.28 -23.61
C VAL A 917 -20.72 62.27 -22.13
N GLY A 918 -20.66 63.43 -21.49
CA GLY A 918 -20.61 63.55 -20.02
C GLY A 918 -19.33 63.01 -19.37
N SER A 919 -18.25 62.84 -20.13
CA SER A 919 -17.02 62.20 -19.66
C SER A 919 -15.97 63.22 -19.24
N ILE A 920 -15.16 62.86 -18.26
CA ILE A 920 -14.08 63.68 -17.71
C ILE A 920 -12.74 63.07 -18.08
N GLY A 921 -11.88 63.84 -18.78
CA GLY A 921 -10.56 63.36 -19.16
C GLY A 921 -9.70 63.03 -17.95
N MET A 922 -9.39 64.03 -17.14
CA MET A 922 -8.62 63.87 -15.89
C MET A 922 -9.33 64.55 -14.72
N TYR A 923 -9.42 63.87 -13.57
CA TYR A 923 -10.03 64.40 -12.36
C TYR A 923 -9.09 64.30 -11.15
N ALA A 924 -8.74 65.45 -10.57
CA ALA A 924 -7.97 65.56 -9.34
C ALA A 924 -8.91 65.62 -8.13
N TYR A 925 -8.85 64.60 -7.28
CA TYR A 925 -9.68 64.49 -6.08
C TYR A 925 -8.82 64.16 -4.87
N TYR A 926 -8.42 65.17 -4.10
CA TYR A 926 -7.75 64.97 -2.82
C TYR A 926 -8.76 65.20 -1.68
N PRO A 927 -9.06 64.18 -0.86
CA PRO A 927 -10.07 64.28 0.20
C PRO A 927 -9.80 65.43 1.16
N LYS A 928 -10.82 66.27 1.38
CA LYS A 928 -10.79 67.40 2.32
C LYS A 928 -12.21 67.73 2.78
N GLU A 929 -12.54 67.45 4.04
CA GLU A 929 -13.84 67.77 4.63
C GLU A 929 -13.79 69.13 5.32
N SER A 930 -14.51 70.13 4.79
CA SER A 930 -14.61 71.46 5.43
C SER A 930 -15.91 72.17 5.02
N THR A 931 -16.60 72.80 5.99
CA THR A 931 -17.72 73.71 5.76
C THR A 931 -17.25 75.14 5.95
N TYR A 932 -17.52 76.04 5.00
CA TYR A 932 -17.00 77.41 5.11
C TYR A 932 -17.84 78.46 4.38
N VAL A 933 -17.66 79.71 4.81
CA VAL A 933 -18.08 80.95 4.12
C VAL A 933 -16.81 81.66 3.63
N LEU A 934 -16.56 81.71 2.31
CA LEU A 934 -15.39 82.27 1.55
C LEU A 934 -14.44 83.19 2.38
N MET A 935 -13.27 82.80 2.94
CA MET A 935 -11.85 82.82 2.44
C MET A 935 -10.87 82.12 3.44
N GLY A 936 -9.68 81.59 3.02
CA GLY A 936 -8.62 81.02 3.90
C GLY A 936 -7.37 80.46 3.15
N PRO A 937 -6.21 80.22 3.82
CA PRO A 937 -4.90 79.90 3.19
C PRO A 937 -4.66 78.41 2.82
N SER A 938 -3.74 78.18 1.87
CA SER A 938 -3.54 76.92 1.11
C SER A 938 -2.58 75.89 1.71
N THR A 939 -2.92 74.60 1.59
CA THR A 939 -2.01 73.45 1.80
C THR A 939 -1.42 72.95 0.47
N PRO A 940 -0.14 72.55 0.38
CA PRO A 940 0.44 71.94 -0.84
C PRO A 940 -0.25 70.61 -1.19
N MET A 941 -0.58 70.40 -2.48
CA MET A 941 -1.33 69.21 -2.95
C MET A 941 -0.64 68.55 -4.16
N PRO A 942 -0.83 67.23 -4.36
CA PRO A 942 -0.36 66.56 -5.57
C PRO A 942 -0.99 67.15 -6.84
N LYS A 943 -0.19 67.22 -7.92
CA LYS A 943 -0.63 67.78 -9.20
C LYS A 943 -1.10 66.69 -10.17
N VAL A 944 -2.20 66.95 -10.85
CA VAL A 944 -2.68 66.19 -12.01
C VAL A 944 -2.40 67.03 -13.26
N ILE A 945 -1.52 66.54 -14.12
CA ILE A 945 -0.87 67.31 -15.18
C ILE A 945 -1.15 66.68 -16.54
N ASN A 946 -1.70 67.47 -17.46
CA ASN A 946 -1.61 67.17 -18.89
C ASN A 946 -0.29 67.76 -19.41
N LYS A 947 0.63 66.90 -19.85
CA LYS A 947 1.99 67.28 -20.28
C LYS A 947 1.98 67.92 -21.67
N ALA A 948 3.10 68.50 -22.09
CA ALA A 948 3.19 69.27 -23.34
C ALA A 948 2.83 68.43 -24.58
N GLU A 949 3.18 67.14 -24.57
CA GLU A 949 2.82 66.18 -25.63
C GLU A 949 1.39 65.66 -25.50
N GLY A 950 0.76 65.83 -24.34
CA GLY A 950 -0.57 65.32 -24.02
C GLY A 950 -1.69 66.09 -24.71
N VAL A 951 -2.65 65.36 -25.27
CA VAL A 951 -3.84 65.92 -25.92
C VAL A 951 -5.09 65.40 -25.22
N ILE A 952 -6.02 66.28 -24.88
CA ILE A 952 -7.33 65.93 -24.34
C ILE A 952 -8.41 66.49 -25.27
N ARG A 953 -9.21 65.61 -25.89
CA ARG A 953 -10.40 66.00 -26.65
C ARG A 953 -11.65 65.73 -25.82
N VAL A 954 -12.40 66.79 -25.56
CA VAL A 954 -13.48 66.78 -24.57
C VAL A 954 -14.77 66.21 -25.15
N ALA A 955 -15.46 65.40 -24.34
CA ALA A 955 -16.78 64.85 -24.64
C ALA A 955 -17.85 65.95 -24.76
N ALA A 956 -18.98 65.64 -25.38
CA ALA A 956 -20.14 66.52 -25.35
C ALA A 956 -20.79 66.55 -23.95
N SER A 957 -21.35 67.68 -23.54
CA SER A 957 -22.23 67.73 -22.36
C SER A 957 -23.68 67.37 -22.73
N ASP A 958 -24.41 66.78 -21.79
CA ASP A 958 -25.85 66.54 -21.86
C ASP A 958 -26.54 67.24 -20.69
N LEU A 959 -27.19 68.36 -21.00
CA LEU A 959 -27.85 69.25 -20.03
C LEU A 959 -29.37 69.28 -20.23
N ARG A 960 -29.94 68.24 -20.84
CA ARG A 960 -31.37 68.19 -21.19
C ARG A 960 -32.27 67.94 -19.98
N ASP A 961 -31.79 67.18 -18.99
CA ASP A 961 -32.48 67.03 -17.69
C ASP A 961 -31.69 67.82 -16.63
N PRO A 962 -32.26 68.89 -16.04
CA PRO A 962 -31.59 69.67 -15.00
C PRO A 962 -31.34 68.90 -13.69
N ARG A 963 -31.89 67.68 -13.55
CA ARG A 963 -31.64 66.80 -12.40
C ARG A 963 -30.54 65.76 -12.66
N ASP A 964 -30.11 65.58 -13.91
CA ASP A 964 -29.10 64.60 -14.34
C ASP A 964 -28.17 65.24 -15.39
N GLU A 965 -27.56 66.36 -15.01
CA GLU A 965 -26.64 67.10 -15.87
C GLU A 965 -25.30 66.38 -16.00
N LYS A 966 -24.90 66.11 -17.24
CA LYS A 966 -23.66 65.37 -17.56
C LYS A 966 -22.71 66.29 -18.29
N TYR A 967 -21.61 66.64 -17.65
CA TYR A 967 -20.65 67.57 -18.22
C TYR A 967 -19.51 66.85 -18.92
N GLY A 968 -19.24 67.24 -20.16
CA GLY A 968 -17.98 66.93 -20.82
C GLY A 968 -16.89 67.87 -20.32
N ILE A 969 -15.87 67.33 -19.64
CA ILE A 969 -14.81 68.13 -19.03
C ILE A 969 -13.43 67.59 -19.42
N GLY A 970 -12.52 68.45 -19.87
CA GLY A 970 -11.14 68.05 -20.16
C GLY A 970 -10.37 67.68 -18.89
N MET A 971 -10.23 68.64 -17.97
CA MET A 971 -9.64 68.43 -16.65
C MET A 971 -10.53 69.02 -15.56
N ALA A 972 -10.78 68.28 -14.48
CA ALA A 972 -11.59 68.73 -13.35
C ALA A 972 -10.80 68.68 -12.03
N VAL A 973 -11.15 69.53 -11.07
CA VAL A 973 -10.55 69.53 -9.74
C VAL A 973 -11.52 69.95 -8.63
N GLY A 974 -11.42 69.26 -7.49
CA GLY A 974 -12.19 69.54 -6.29
C GLY A 974 -13.63 69.03 -6.34
N TYR A 975 -14.30 69.05 -5.18
CA TYR A 975 -15.71 68.65 -5.05
C TYR A 975 -16.39 69.41 -3.93
N THR A 976 -17.56 70.00 -4.22
CA THR A 976 -18.37 70.77 -3.29
C THR A 976 -19.84 70.36 -3.37
N GLU A 977 -20.46 70.05 -2.25
CA GLU A 977 -21.89 69.78 -2.10
C GLU A 977 -22.62 71.06 -1.67
N LYS A 978 -23.79 71.36 -2.24
CA LYS A 978 -24.64 72.46 -1.78
C LYS A 978 -25.46 71.98 -0.58
N LEU A 979 -25.36 72.69 0.56
CA LEU A 979 -26.08 72.36 1.80
C LEU A 979 -27.32 73.24 2.05
N GLY A 980 -27.56 74.24 1.20
CA GLY A 980 -28.64 75.21 1.36
C GLY A 980 -28.13 76.65 1.31
N LYS A 981 -28.91 77.58 1.87
CA LYS A 981 -28.54 79.00 2.03
C LYS A 981 -28.44 79.35 3.51
N ASP A 982 -27.55 80.27 3.86
CA ASP A 982 -27.49 80.85 5.21
C ASP A 982 -28.64 81.84 5.45
N ALA A 983 -28.72 82.40 6.66
CA ALA A 983 -29.75 83.36 7.06
C ALA A 983 -29.78 84.64 6.20
N ASN A 984 -28.71 84.91 5.43
CA ASN A 984 -28.59 86.07 4.54
C ASN A 984 -28.80 85.70 3.06
N GLY A 985 -29.26 84.48 2.78
CA GLY A 985 -29.51 84.01 1.41
C GLY A 985 -28.26 83.55 0.64
N LYS A 986 -27.08 83.48 1.29
CA LYS A 986 -25.82 83.09 0.65
C LYS A 986 -25.67 81.56 0.65
N THR A 987 -25.21 81.01 -0.47
CA THR A 987 -25.07 79.56 -0.64
C THR A 987 -24.03 78.97 0.32
N ILE A 988 -24.44 77.97 1.09
CA ILE A 988 -23.55 77.17 1.93
C ILE A 988 -23.10 75.97 1.10
N VAL A 989 -21.78 75.83 0.95
CA VAL A 989 -21.16 74.66 0.32
C VAL A 989 -20.33 73.88 1.33
N LYS A 990 -20.39 72.56 1.23
CA LYS A 990 -19.50 71.63 1.93
C LYS A 990 -18.46 71.13 0.94
N GLN A 991 -17.20 71.44 1.18
CA GLN A 991 -16.12 70.88 0.39
C GLN A 991 -15.85 69.45 0.86
N LYS A 992 -15.76 68.52 -0.10
CA LYS A 992 -15.30 67.13 0.12
C LYS A 992 -13.93 66.85 -0.45
N ALA A 993 -13.51 67.65 -1.43
CA ALA A 993 -12.18 67.53 -2.02
C ALA A 993 -11.65 68.86 -2.52
N ALA A 994 -10.32 68.97 -2.49
CA ALA A 994 -9.55 69.98 -3.20
C ALA A 994 -8.62 69.28 -4.22
N GLY A 995 -7.78 70.03 -4.91
CA GLY A 995 -6.71 69.46 -5.74
C GLY A 995 -6.00 70.50 -6.60
N HIS A 996 -5.09 70.04 -7.45
CA HIS A 996 -4.34 70.91 -8.35
C HIS A 996 -4.24 70.28 -9.74
N ILE A 997 -4.86 70.91 -10.74
CA ILE A 997 -4.74 70.52 -12.16
C ILE A 997 -3.87 71.50 -12.94
N VAL A 998 -3.04 70.98 -13.83
CA VAL A 998 -2.13 71.78 -14.68
C VAL A 998 -2.16 71.29 -16.13
N ASN A 999 -2.41 72.18 -17.08
CA ASN A 999 -2.32 71.88 -18.50
C ASN A 999 -1.07 72.52 -19.13
N TYR A 1000 -0.17 71.71 -19.67
CA TYR A 1000 0.92 72.14 -20.56
C TYR A 1000 0.65 71.79 -22.03
N GLY A 1001 -0.25 70.84 -22.29
CA GLY A 1001 -0.56 70.36 -23.64
C GLY A 1001 -1.76 71.04 -24.28
N LEU A 1002 -2.46 70.29 -25.14
CA LEU A 1002 -3.66 70.73 -25.83
C LEU A 1002 -4.92 70.18 -25.16
N ILE A 1003 -5.86 71.06 -24.81
CA ILE A 1003 -7.25 70.68 -24.48
C ILE A 1003 -8.16 71.21 -25.58
N SER A 1004 -8.85 70.32 -26.30
CA SER A 1004 -9.72 70.66 -27.43
C SER A 1004 -11.18 70.47 -27.05
N VAL A 1005 -11.94 71.57 -27.02
CA VAL A 1005 -13.33 71.65 -26.59
C VAL A 1005 -14.21 72.03 -27.79
N THR A 1006 -14.60 71.02 -28.55
CA THR A 1006 -15.30 71.19 -29.85
C THR A 1006 -16.78 70.84 -29.81
N HIS A 1007 -17.28 70.34 -28.67
CA HIS A 1007 -18.65 69.88 -28.52
C HIS A 1007 -19.44 70.77 -27.58
N PRO A 1008 -20.73 71.09 -27.88
CA PRO A 1008 -21.54 72.05 -27.14
C PRO A 1008 -21.55 71.86 -25.62
N ASN A 1009 -21.55 72.99 -24.91
CA ASN A 1009 -21.68 73.12 -23.45
C ASN A 1009 -20.59 72.40 -22.65
N SER A 1010 -19.45 72.12 -23.28
CA SER A 1010 -18.34 71.40 -22.66
C SER A 1010 -17.32 72.37 -22.06
N ILE A 1011 -16.52 71.85 -21.13
CA ILE A 1011 -15.59 72.66 -20.33
C ILE A 1011 -14.17 72.15 -20.54
N GLY A 1012 -13.22 73.04 -20.82
CA GLY A 1012 -11.81 72.67 -20.92
C GLY A 1012 -11.24 72.28 -19.56
N MET A 1013 -11.25 73.21 -18.60
CA MET A 1013 -10.84 72.98 -17.22
C MET A 1013 -11.90 73.46 -16.23
N TYR A 1014 -12.24 72.65 -15.24
CA TYR A 1014 -13.20 72.98 -14.19
C TYR A 1014 -12.57 72.90 -12.81
N ALA A 1015 -12.81 73.89 -11.95
CA ALA A 1015 -12.33 73.90 -10.57
C ALA A 1015 -13.41 74.39 -9.60
N THR A 1016 -13.56 73.68 -8.48
CA THR A 1016 -14.47 74.09 -7.40
C THR A 1016 -13.86 73.90 -6.02
N GLY A 1017 -14.18 74.81 -5.10
CA GLY A 1017 -13.78 74.74 -3.70
C GLY A 1017 -12.46 75.44 -3.40
N ARG A 1018 -12.24 75.83 -2.14
CA ARG A 1018 -11.00 76.48 -1.71
C ARG A 1018 -9.83 75.53 -1.83
N ASP A 1019 -8.67 76.11 -2.14
CA ASP A 1019 -7.41 75.40 -2.42
C ASP A 1019 -7.45 74.52 -3.68
N SER A 1020 -8.57 74.46 -4.39
CA SER A 1020 -8.61 73.87 -5.72
C SER A 1020 -7.97 74.84 -6.71
N ILE A 1021 -6.92 74.38 -7.41
CA ILE A 1021 -6.13 75.19 -8.33
C ILE A 1021 -6.21 74.62 -9.75
N ALA A 1022 -6.47 75.48 -10.74
CA ALA A 1022 -6.40 75.12 -12.16
C ALA A 1022 -5.43 76.03 -12.93
N GLU A 1023 -4.34 75.48 -13.45
CA GLU A 1023 -3.33 76.25 -14.20
C GLU A 1023 -3.29 75.84 -15.68
N ASN A 1024 -3.42 76.79 -16.59
CA ASN A 1024 -3.20 76.58 -18.01
C ASN A 1024 -1.89 77.23 -18.47
N PHE A 1025 -0.86 76.44 -18.75
CA PHE A 1025 0.37 76.85 -19.44
C PHE A 1025 0.34 76.53 -20.94
N GLY A 1026 -0.47 75.55 -21.34
CA GLY A 1026 -0.61 75.07 -22.71
C GLY A 1026 -1.65 75.83 -23.52
N ARG A 1027 -2.33 75.10 -24.40
CA ARG A 1027 -3.37 75.62 -25.30
C ARG A 1027 -4.72 74.99 -24.98
N ILE A 1028 -5.75 75.82 -24.81
CA ILE A 1028 -7.15 75.41 -24.77
C ILE A 1028 -7.83 75.94 -26.04
N GLU A 1029 -8.38 75.04 -26.84
CA GLU A 1029 -9.08 75.34 -28.09
C GLU A 1029 -10.59 75.21 -27.91
N LEU A 1030 -11.33 76.24 -28.28
CA LEU A 1030 -12.79 76.28 -28.26
C LEU A 1030 -13.31 76.28 -29.69
N SER A 1031 -14.31 75.45 -30.00
CA SER A 1031 -15.02 75.57 -31.27
C SER A 1031 -16.44 75.05 -31.19
N GLY A 1032 -17.31 75.55 -32.07
CA GLY A 1032 -18.67 75.07 -32.24
C GLY A 1032 -19.73 76.16 -32.26
N ASN A 1033 -20.92 75.80 -32.71
CA ASN A 1033 -22.08 76.68 -32.85
C ASN A 1033 -22.88 76.88 -31.54
N ARG A 1034 -22.33 76.44 -30.41
CA ARG A 1034 -22.91 76.58 -29.07
C ARG A 1034 -21.80 76.80 -28.06
N ARG A 1035 -22.16 77.44 -26.95
CA ARG A 1035 -21.26 77.82 -25.86
C ARG A 1035 -20.40 76.65 -25.38
N ASN A 1036 -19.09 76.79 -25.45
CA ASN A 1036 -18.12 76.03 -24.66
C ASN A 1036 -17.33 76.98 -23.78
N THR A 1037 -16.78 76.44 -22.69
CA THR A 1037 -16.02 77.24 -21.73
C THR A 1037 -14.58 76.73 -21.64
N GLY A 1038 -13.60 77.61 -21.77
CA GLY A 1038 -12.19 77.25 -21.61
C GLY A 1038 -11.86 76.84 -20.18
N MET A 1039 -12.08 77.73 -19.22
CA MET A 1039 -11.94 77.42 -17.79
C MET A 1039 -13.20 77.85 -17.02
N TYR A 1040 -13.72 77.02 -16.13
CA TYR A 1040 -14.86 77.35 -15.27
C TYR A 1040 -14.48 77.17 -13.80
N LEU A 1041 -14.54 78.25 -13.01
CA LEU A 1041 -14.04 78.30 -11.63
C LEU A 1041 -15.15 78.78 -10.69
N GLU A 1042 -15.36 78.06 -9.59
CA GLU A 1042 -16.38 78.42 -8.61
C GLU A 1042 -16.01 78.10 -7.15
N ASN A 1043 -16.82 78.60 -6.21
CA ASN A 1043 -16.78 78.27 -4.77
C ASN A 1043 -15.42 78.51 -4.09
N GLY A 1044 -14.69 79.55 -4.50
CA GLY A 1044 -13.38 79.89 -3.95
C GLY A 1044 -12.18 79.20 -4.60
N ALA A 1045 -12.37 78.51 -5.72
CA ALA A 1045 -11.26 77.96 -6.51
C ALA A 1045 -10.41 79.06 -7.15
N VAL A 1046 -9.13 78.75 -7.44
CA VAL A 1046 -8.20 79.69 -8.07
C VAL A 1046 -7.73 79.14 -9.41
N GLY A 1047 -7.87 79.94 -10.46
CA GLY A 1047 -7.34 79.63 -11.78
C GLY A 1047 -6.20 80.55 -12.17
N TYR A 1048 -5.25 80.02 -12.92
CA TYR A 1048 -4.17 80.78 -13.53
C TYR A 1048 -4.11 80.44 -15.03
N ASN A 1049 -4.18 81.46 -15.87
CA ASN A 1049 -3.87 81.32 -17.29
C ASN A 1049 -2.49 81.93 -17.55
N TYR A 1050 -1.53 81.09 -17.89
CA TYR A 1050 -0.18 81.44 -18.35
C TYR A 1050 -0.01 81.22 -19.87
N GLY A 1051 -0.85 80.37 -20.46
CA GLY A 1051 -0.79 79.98 -21.86
C GLY A 1051 -1.83 80.68 -22.74
N THR A 1052 -2.40 79.91 -23.68
CA THR A 1052 -3.38 80.42 -24.65
C THR A 1052 -4.73 79.73 -24.49
N ILE A 1053 -5.80 80.52 -24.41
CA ILE A 1053 -7.18 80.06 -24.58
C ILE A 1053 -7.69 80.70 -25.87
N THR A 1054 -8.10 79.92 -26.87
CA THR A 1054 -8.47 80.48 -28.16
C THR A 1054 -9.58 79.72 -28.87
N THR A 1055 -10.38 80.43 -29.67
CA THR A 1055 -11.29 79.80 -30.62
C THR A 1055 -10.57 79.29 -31.86
N VAL A 1056 -10.98 78.15 -32.38
CA VAL A 1056 -10.47 77.56 -33.64
C VAL A 1056 -11.63 77.25 -34.61
N GLY A 1057 -11.35 77.19 -35.91
CA GLY A 1057 -12.37 76.99 -36.93
C GLY A 1057 -13.28 78.21 -37.17
N ASN A 1058 -14.36 78.02 -37.94
CA ASN A 1058 -15.34 79.05 -38.32
C ASN A 1058 -16.71 78.77 -37.68
N ASN A 1059 -17.60 79.76 -37.65
CA ASN A 1059 -18.98 79.67 -37.12
C ASN A 1059 -19.06 79.38 -35.61
N ASN A 1060 -18.15 79.98 -34.84
CA ASN A 1060 -18.15 79.85 -33.38
C ASN A 1060 -19.20 80.77 -32.77
N VAL A 1061 -20.04 80.24 -31.88
CA VAL A 1061 -21.12 81.01 -31.22
C VAL A 1061 -21.12 80.77 -29.71
N GLY A 1062 -21.11 81.86 -28.93
CA GLY A 1062 -21.28 81.88 -27.48
C GLY A 1062 -20.09 81.35 -26.68
N GLN A 1063 -18.90 81.25 -27.29
CA GLN A 1063 -17.70 80.70 -26.65
C GLN A 1063 -17.23 81.57 -25.49
N VAL A 1064 -16.84 80.95 -24.38
CA VAL A 1064 -16.36 81.65 -23.19
C VAL A 1064 -14.93 81.25 -22.86
N GLY A 1065 -14.01 82.21 -22.78
CA GLY A 1065 -12.62 81.94 -22.40
C GLY A 1065 -12.51 81.41 -20.98
N VAL A 1066 -12.87 82.23 -19.99
CA VAL A 1066 -12.91 81.82 -18.58
C VAL A 1066 -14.17 82.33 -17.89
N THR A 1067 -14.80 81.48 -17.08
CA THR A 1067 -15.90 81.82 -16.18
C THR A 1067 -15.44 81.74 -14.73
N VAL A 1068 -15.73 82.76 -13.93
CA VAL A 1068 -15.45 82.80 -12.48
C VAL A 1068 -16.70 83.20 -11.70
N THR A 1069 -17.01 82.47 -10.64
CA THR A 1069 -18.19 82.76 -9.81
C THR A 1069 -18.00 82.36 -8.35
N THR A 1070 -18.89 82.81 -7.47
CA THR A 1070 -19.03 82.34 -6.09
C THR A 1070 -17.70 82.42 -5.33
N GLY A 1071 -17.05 83.57 -5.39
CA GLY A 1071 -15.76 83.84 -4.73
C GLY A 1071 -14.53 83.19 -5.36
N ALA A 1072 -14.65 82.54 -6.52
CA ALA A 1072 -13.49 82.04 -7.26
C ALA A 1072 -12.68 83.18 -7.89
N LYS A 1073 -11.38 82.92 -8.11
CA LYS A 1073 -10.43 83.89 -8.65
C LYS A 1073 -9.77 83.39 -9.92
N ILE A 1074 -9.65 84.22 -10.95
CA ILE A 1074 -8.80 83.99 -12.12
C ILE A 1074 -7.68 85.02 -12.18
N VAL A 1075 -6.47 84.55 -12.44
CA VAL A 1075 -5.31 85.37 -12.82
C VAL A 1075 -4.93 85.06 -14.26
N ASN A 1076 -5.15 86.00 -15.19
CA ASN A 1076 -4.59 85.94 -16.53
C ASN A 1076 -3.21 86.61 -16.52
N ALA A 1077 -2.15 85.82 -16.55
CA ALA A 1077 -0.79 86.30 -16.30
C ALA A 1077 -0.22 87.14 -17.46
N LYS A 1078 0.84 87.91 -17.18
CA LYS A 1078 1.56 88.69 -18.19
C LYS A 1078 2.15 87.75 -19.26
N GLY A 1079 1.82 88.01 -20.53
CA GLY A 1079 2.22 87.17 -21.68
C GLY A 1079 1.22 86.05 -22.04
N ALA A 1080 0.19 85.81 -21.22
CA ALA A 1080 -0.88 84.88 -21.54
C ALA A 1080 -1.90 85.52 -22.51
N THR A 1081 -2.59 84.70 -23.32
CA THR A 1081 -3.56 85.17 -24.32
C THR A 1081 -4.92 84.49 -24.14
N ILE A 1082 -5.99 85.28 -24.15
CA ILE A 1082 -7.38 84.83 -24.29
C ILE A 1082 -7.92 85.43 -25.60
N ASN A 1083 -8.08 84.61 -26.64
CA ASN A 1083 -8.49 85.05 -27.98
C ASN A 1083 -9.79 84.38 -28.43
N ILE A 1084 -10.93 85.08 -28.26
CA ILE A 1084 -12.27 84.57 -28.52
C ILE A 1084 -12.87 85.23 -29.76
N ASN A 1085 -12.72 84.56 -30.90
CA ASN A 1085 -13.39 84.88 -32.16
C ASN A 1085 -14.67 84.04 -32.29
N ALA A 1086 -15.78 84.55 -31.77
CA ALA A 1086 -17.08 83.89 -31.75
C ALA A 1086 -18.21 84.90 -31.62
N ASP A 1087 -19.29 84.73 -32.37
CA ASP A 1087 -20.50 85.55 -32.20
C ASP A 1087 -21.05 85.38 -30.79
N ASP A 1088 -21.36 86.48 -30.10
CA ASP A 1088 -21.75 86.50 -28.68
C ASP A 1088 -20.73 85.84 -27.72
N GLY A 1089 -19.46 85.77 -28.13
CA GLY A 1089 -18.38 85.24 -27.32
C GLY A 1089 -18.03 86.14 -26.12
N ILE A 1090 -17.42 85.55 -25.07
CA ILE A 1090 -16.97 86.27 -23.88
C ILE A 1090 -15.52 85.87 -23.55
N GLY A 1091 -14.62 86.83 -23.36
CA GLY A 1091 -13.25 86.56 -22.91
C GLY A 1091 -13.21 86.06 -21.46
N LEU A 1092 -13.52 86.96 -20.52
CA LEU A 1092 -13.64 86.67 -19.09
C LEU A 1092 -15.06 86.97 -18.60
N TYR A 1093 -15.69 86.02 -17.92
CA TYR A 1093 -17.04 86.15 -17.40
C TYR A 1093 -17.07 86.00 -15.87
N SER A 1094 -17.53 87.03 -15.16
CA SER A 1094 -17.61 87.02 -13.70
C SER A 1094 -19.01 87.35 -13.20
N PHE A 1095 -19.54 86.53 -12.28
CA PHE A 1095 -20.84 86.76 -11.64
C PHE A 1095 -20.86 86.19 -10.21
N GLY A 1096 -21.77 86.64 -9.34
CA GLY A 1096 -21.90 86.09 -7.98
C GLY A 1096 -20.61 86.22 -7.13
N GLY A 1097 -19.90 87.34 -7.25
CA GLY A 1097 -18.70 87.63 -6.46
C GLY A 1097 -17.40 86.97 -6.95
N GLY A 1098 -17.28 86.66 -8.25
CA GLY A 1098 -16.02 86.24 -8.86
C GLY A 1098 -14.95 87.35 -8.91
N ILE A 1099 -13.67 86.97 -8.86
CA ILE A 1099 -12.51 87.88 -8.82
C ILE A 1099 -11.69 87.70 -10.10
N ILE A 1100 -11.48 88.78 -10.85
CA ILE A 1100 -10.65 88.81 -12.06
C ILE A 1100 -9.40 89.66 -11.84
N GLU A 1101 -8.23 89.06 -12.05
CA GLU A 1101 -6.94 89.74 -12.18
C GLU A 1101 -6.38 89.51 -13.59
N ASN A 1102 -6.35 90.54 -14.44
CA ASN A 1102 -5.87 90.44 -15.81
C ASN A 1102 -4.58 91.25 -16.02
N TYR A 1103 -3.52 90.55 -16.38
CA TYR A 1103 -2.20 91.09 -16.73
C TYR A 1103 -1.74 90.70 -18.16
N GLY A 1104 -2.49 89.83 -18.84
CA GLY A 1104 -2.25 89.38 -20.21
C GLY A 1104 -3.22 89.98 -21.25
N ASP A 1105 -3.18 89.42 -22.46
CA ASP A 1105 -3.95 89.90 -23.61
C ASP A 1105 -5.33 89.24 -23.68
N ILE A 1106 -6.37 90.06 -23.91
CA ILE A 1106 -7.72 89.61 -24.25
C ILE A 1106 -8.07 90.17 -25.62
N LYS A 1107 -8.28 89.28 -26.59
CA LYS A 1107 -8.68 89.60 -27.96
C LYS A 1107 -10.03 88.96 -28.22
N VAL A 1108 -11.00 89.72 -28.71
CA VAL A 1108 -12.33 89.21 -29.04
C VAL A 1108 -12.82 89.79 -30.37
N SER A 1109 -13.74 89.11 -31.05
CA SER A 1109 -14.42 89.64 -32.25
C SER A 1109 -15.33 90.84 -31.94
N GLU A 1110 -15.72 91.61 -32.95
CA GLU A 1110 -16.57 92.80 -32.77
C GLU A 1110 -17.90 92.51 -32.06
N THR A 1111 -18.45 91.31 -32.24
CA THR A 1111 -19.71 90.83 -31.64
C THR A 1111 -19.53 90.19 -30.25
N SER A 1112 -18.31 90.21 -29.70
CA SER A 1112 -17.95 89.56 -28.43
C SER A 1112 -17.62 90.56 -27.33
N THR A 1113 -17.68 90.12 -26.07
CA THR A 1113 -17.32 90.95 -24.91
C THR A 1113 -15.99 90.52 -24.30
N PRO A 1114 -14.97 91.39 -24.17
CA PRO A 1114 -13.69 91.05 -23.54
C PRO A 1114 -13.84 90.62 -22.07
N ILE A 1115 -14.56 91.41 -21.27
CA ILE A 1115 -14.84 91.13 -19.85
C ILE A 1115 -16.29 91.46 -19.57
N ARG A 1116 -17.06 90.50 -19.05
CA ARG A 1116 -18.45 90.69 -18.61
C ARG A 1116 -18.56 90.45 -17.10
N LYS A 1117 -19.12 91.40 -16.35
CA LYS A 1117 -19.35 91.33 -14.89
C LYS A 1117 -20.84 91.51 -14.57
N LEU A 1118 -21.36 90.73 -13.62
CA LEU A 1118 -22.71 90.86 -13.08
C LEU A 1118 -22.63 90.91 -11.53
N ASP A 1119 -23.28 91.91 -10.94
CA ASP A 1119 -23.15 92.24 -9.51
C ASP A 1119 -24.10 91.44 -8.58
N ASP A 1120 -25.14 90.79 -9.13
CA ASP A 1120 -26.09 89.95 -8.39
C ASP A 1120 -25.92 88.44 -8.66
N ASP A 1121 -26.41 87.60 -7.74
CA ASP A 1121 -26.44 86.12 -7.74
C ASP A 1121 -27.22 85.48 -8.92
N ASP A 1122 -27.56 86.28 -9.92
CA ASP A 1122 -28.62 86.04 -10.90
C ASP A 1122 -28.09 85.81 -12.33
N ASP A 1123 -27.08 84.94 -12.45
CA ASP A 1123 -26.72 84.33 -13.72
C ASP A 1123 -26.82 82.81 -13.68
N THR A 1124 -27.67 82.28 -14.54
CA THR A 1124 -27.93 80.85 -14.76
C THR A 1124 -26.89 80.20 -15.66
N SER A 1125 -25.64 80.65 -15.71
CA SER A 1125 -24.70 80.19 -16.74
C SER A 1125 -24.16 78.76 -16.59
N LYS A 1126 -24.64 77.97 -15.63
CA LYS A 1126 -24.62 76.49 -15.73
C LYS A 1126 -25.83 75.91 -16.46
N SER A 1127 -26.99 76.53 -16.33
CA SER A 1127 -28.24 76.09 -16.94
C SER A 1127 -28.59 76.96 -18.16
N PHE A 1128 -28.60 76.31 -19.33
CA PHE A 1128 -29.62 76.64 -20.32
C PHE A 1128 -31.00 76.26 -19.76
N TRP A 1129 -31.44 76.91 -18.67
CA TRP A 1129 -32.83 76.94 -18.28
C TRP A 1129 -33.05 78.11 -17.33
N ARG A 1130 -33.61 79.20 -17.88
CA ARG A 1130 -34.30 80.22 -17.09
C ARG A 1130 -35.64 80.53 -17.77
N SER A 1131 -36.72 80.41 -17.00
CA SER A 1131 -38.10 80.90 -17.24
C SER A 1131 -38.99 80.23 -18.31
N ARG A 1132 -40.17 79.75 -17.89
CA ARG A 1132 -41.50 80.37 -18.15
C ARG A 1132 -42.61 79.65 -17.36
N ASN A 1133 -43.36 80.47 -16.61
CA ASN A 1133 -44.50 80.23 -15.70
C ASN A 1133 -44.23 79.51 -14.37
#